data_AF-A0A9D7KNB5-F1
#
_entry.id   AF-A0A9D7KNB5-F1
#
_cell.length_a   1.000
_cell.length_b   1.000
_cell.length_c   1.000
_cell.angle_alpha   90.00
_cell.angle_beta   90.00
_cell.angle_gamma   90.00
#
_symmetry.space_group_name_H-M   'P 1'
#
loop_
_entity.id
_entity.type
_entity.pdbx_description
1 polymer ?
#
loop_
_entity_poly.entity_id
_entity_poly.type
_entity_poly.pdbx_seq_one_letter_code
_entity_poly.pdbx_strand_id
1 'polypeptide(L)'
;MITLTHDQQKVIDQISAFFAGNSKIFLLKGSAGTGKTTIIRIIIDLLKKKNLKFALMAPTGKAAGVIRDKTNAMATTIHTAIYGFDKFVEITESSDQQDSEEDNVLPLYKFALKDTPGTQIYIVDEASMIGNSYSDGLLIRFGSGYLLDDLVKYSGIQSENLNSKIIFVGDHYQLPPVGSRKSFALDADYLEENYDVLVEEGELFTPVRFKENAGLLENSTFLRDRLISGVIGNIRISENDNCSFLSDESDLPDFYLSDFNAANPPVIIAATNSITHLYNETIRERLYGEDSPLKIGERLMVIKNHYRGMGMTLYNGDLIEVVEVNPYPEEKTIKYKSGKKLIEIVLTFRSIKATFETAEGKQTTGFLIIDNLLFNNKKDLTHEEVRALYLDFIYRHKGLRKGSPEFLEELMNDNYFNALRVKFSYAITCHKAQGSEWNKVFVDPETWYKSPCRDYLSWLYTAITRSKQHLYLLSDALHKSNTNITFNETVPSLILVDHDLQNFTPPDLIKKGISEFLGKNGFRVVGFNLMSYRMRVEIDLTDISVLADIIYNGQMRITSYSFITPIGLENLAGIKRLKETLDVLKNKIFRVAPAPDLIESGTPTEPAISITLLQRINDISEGVDARVSGLSHFPWRERYEIATKENLMTLDISYKKNGTPTLIEVNPEGSTSDEFVKEISSLILKKI
;
A
#
# COMPACT_ATOMS: atom_id res chain seq x y z
N MET A 1 7.72 0.27 -40.55
CA MET A 1 6.72 1.21 -40.00
C MET A 1 5.95 0.48 -38.91
N ILE A 2 5.83 1.06 -37.72
CA ILE A 2 5.01 0.49 -36.63
C ILE A 2 3.56 0.84 -36.96
N THR A 3 2.70 -0.17 -37.14
CA THR A 3 1.26 0.05 -37.31
C THR A 3 0.65 0.29 -35.94
N LEU A 4 0.18 1.51 -35.70
CA LEU A 4 -0.46 1.92 -34.45
C LEU A 4 -1.94 1.56 -34.45
N THR A 5 -2.49 1.24 -33.28
CA THR A 5 -3.93 1.11 -33.09
C THR A 5 -4.61 2.48 -33.10
N HIS A 6 -5.94 2.52 -33.25
CA HIS A 6 -6.69 3.78 -33.33
C HIS A 6 -6.56 4.62 -32.06
N ASP A 7 -6.64 3.99 -30.87
CA ASP A 7 -6.43 4.63 -29.58
C ASP A 7 -4.99 5.12 -29.39
N GLN A 8 -3.99 4.37 -29.84
CA GLN A 8 -2.59 4.81 -29.84
C GLN A 8 -2.37 6.05 -30.72
N GLN A 9 -2.98 6.10 -31.90
CA GLN A 9 -2.90 7.28 -32.77
C GLN A 9 -3.57 8.50 -32.12
N LYS A 10 -4.79 8.32 -31.59
CA LYS A 10 -5.52 9.38 -30.87
C LYS A 10 -4.70 9.95 -29.72
N VAL A 11 -4.09 9.09 -28.90
CA VAL A 11 -3.25 9.50 -27.77
C VAL A 11 -2.01 10.27 -28.24
N ILE A 12 -1.38 9.89 -29.36
CA ILE A 12 -0.25 10.64 -29.93
C ILE A 12 -0.68 12.04 -30.38
N ASP A 13 -1.86 12.16 -30.97
CA ASP A 13 -2.40 13.46 -31.39
C ASP A 13 -2.69 14.34 -30.16
N GLN A 14 -3.26 13.77 -29.10
CA GLN A 14 -3.46 14.45 -27.81
C GLN A 14 -2.13 14.90 -27.17
N ILE A 15 -1.11 14.04 -27.13
CA ILE A 15 0.21 14.40 -26.61
C ILE A 15 0.85 15.52 -27.44
N SER A 16 0.64 15.51 -28.75
CA SER A 16 1.13 16.58 -29.63
C SER A 16 0.45 17.91 -29.32
N ALA A 17 -0.85 17.90 -29.05
CA ALA A 17 -1.59 19.08 -28.58
C ALA A 17 -1.13 19.53 -27.19
N PHE A 18 -0.94 18.59 -26.25
CA PHE A 18 -0.43 18.85 -24.90
C PHE A 18 0.92 19.59 -24.91
N PHE A 19 1.87 19.18 -25.77
CA PHE A 19 3.15 19.87 -25.89
C PHE A 19 3.02 21.31 -26.43
N ALA A 20 2.00 21.58 -27.25
CA ALA A 20 1.71 22.91 -27.79
C ALA A 20 0.84 23.78 -26.87
N GLY A 21 0.09 23.15 -25.96
CA GLY A 21 -0.84 23.82 -25.04
C GLY A 21 -0.21 24.26 -23.72
N ASN A 22 -1.07 24.84 -22.85
CA ASN A 22 -0.68 25.36 -21.53
C ASN A 22 -0.69 24.31 -20.42
N SER A 23 -1.29 23.15 -20.67
CA SER A 23 -1.37 22.04 -19.74
C SER A 23 0.02 21.60 -19.27
N LYS A 24 0.17 21.37 -17.98
CA LYS A 24 1.47 21.05 -17.37
C LYS A 24 1.67 19.57 -17.15
N ILE A 25 0.59 18.82 -17.00
CA ILE A 25 0.62 17.38 -16.78
C ILE A 25 -0.19 16.66 -17.85
N PHE A 26 0.34 15.55 -18.36
CA PHE A 26 -0.39 14.60 -19.19
C PHE A 26 -0.44 13.24 -18.51
N LEU A 27 -1.63 12.64 -18.41
CA LEU A 27 -1.83 11.29 -17.89
C LEU A 27 -2.02 10.31 -19.05
N LEU A 28 -1.00 9.49 -19.30
CA LEU A 28 -1.08 8.37 -20.22
C LEU A 28 -1.51 7.10 -19.46
N LYS A 29 -2.81 6.85 -19.45
CA LYS A 29 -3.41 5.69 -18.82
C LYS A 29 -3.50 4.53 -19.81
N GLY A 30 -3.46 3.31 -19.31
CA GLY A 30 -3.85 2.16 -20.11
C GLY A 30 -3.59 0.85 -19.40
N SER A 31 -4.38 -0.16 -19.76
CA SER A 31 -4.25 -1.50 -19.20
C SER A 31 -2.95 -2.21 -19.60
N ALA A 32 -2.64 -3.31 -18.93
CA ALA A 32 -1.49 -4.16 -19.26
C ALA A 32 -1.53 -4.60 -20.73
N GLY A 33 -0.40 -4.46 -21.43
CA GLY A 33 -0.25 -4.93 -22.80
C GLY A 33 -0.84 -4.02 -23.90
N THR A 34 -1.31 -2.81 -23.61
CA THR A 34 -1.84 -1.85 -24.60
C THR A 34 -0.78 -1.04 -25.36
N GLY A 35 0.50 -1.22 -25.03
CA GLY A 35 1.61 -0.57 -25.74
C GLY A 35 2.03 0.79 -25.19
N LYS A 36 1.74 1.10 -23.91
CA LYS A 36 2.22 2.32 -23.22
C LYS A 36 3.71 2.58 -23.47
N THR A 37 4.58 1.57 -23.30
CA THR A 37 6.03 1.75 -23.54
C THR A 37 6.37 2.06 -25.00
N THR A 38 5.57 1.57 -25.96
CA THR A 38 5.71 1.92 -27.38
C THR A 38 5.40 3.41 -27.59
N ILE A 39 4.36 3.93 -26.95
CA ILE A 39 4.05 5.37 -26.96
C ILE A 39 5.19 6.16 -26.35
N ILE A 40 5.72 5.76 -25.19
CA ILE A 40 6.87 6.44 -24.58
C ILE A 40 8.07 6.49 -25.53
N ARG A 41 8.38 5.37 -26.22
CA ARG A 41 9.46 5.33 -27.20
C ARG A 41 9.23 6.33 -28.34
N ILE A 42 8.01 6.42 -28.87
CA ILE A 42 7.65 7.39 -29.92
C ILE A 42 7.83 8.83 -29.42
N ILE A 43 7.38 9.15 -28.20
CA ILE A 43 7.58 10.46 -27.59
C ILE A 43 9.08 10.78 -27.51
N ILE A 44 9.88 9.85 -26.97
CA ILE A 44 11.32 10.02 -26.84
C ILE A 44 11.99 10.26 -28.20
N ASP A 45 11.63 9.49 -29.23
CA ASP A 45 12.19 9.64 -30.57
C ASP A 45 11.82 11.01 -31.17
N LEU A 46 10.62 11.52 -30.92
CA LEU A 46 10.21 12.87 -31.32
C LEU A 46 10.97 13.97 -30.57
N LEU A 47 11.15 13.83 -29.25
CA LEU A 47 11.92 14.77 -28.43
C LEU A 47 13.39 14.82 -28.86
N LYS A 48 14.01 13.67 -29.10
CA LYS A 48 15.37 13.55 -29.64
C LYS A 48 15.50 14.23 -31.01
N LYS A 49 14.55 14.03 -31.93
CA LYS A 49 14.53 14.71 -33.23
C LYS A 49 14.44 16.23 -33.12
N LYS A 50 13.74 16.74 -32.10
CA LYS A 50 13.64 18.18 -31.81
C LYS A 50 14.79 18.72 -30.94
N ASN A 51 15.78 17.88 -30.60
CA ASN A 51 16.88 18.20 -29.70
C ASN A 51 16.43 18.73 -28.32
N LEU A 52 15.28 18.24 -27.84
CA LEU A 52 14.75 18.56 -26.52
C LEU A 52 15.28 17.57 -25.49
N LYS A 53 15.80 18.08 -24.39
CA LYS A 53 16.19 17.26 -23.24
C LYS A 53 14.94 16.74 -22.54
N PHE A 54 15.04 15.55 -21.96
CA PHE A 54 13.99 14.93 -21.16
C PHE A 54 14.63 14.09 -20.05
N ALA A 55 13.88 13.84 -18.96
CA ALA A 55 14.24 12.90 -17.92
C ALA A 55 13.21 11.77 -17.92
N LEU A 56 13.69 10.54 -18.14
CA LEU A 56 12.88 9.34 -18.06
C LEU A 56 13.10 8.69 -16.70
N MET A 57 12.01 8.42 -15.97
CA MET A 57 12.09 7.92 -14.62
C MET A 57 10.98 6.93 -14.27
N ALA A 58 11.21 6.16 -13.21
CA ALA A 58 10.22 5.25 -12.64
C ALA A 58 10.35 5.17 -11.10
N PRO A 59 9.34 4.66 -10.37
CA PRO A 59 9.38 4.55 -8.90
C PRO A 59 10.42 3.56 -8.38
N THR A 60 10.67 2.47 -9.12
CA THR A 60 11.58 1.38 -8.72
C THR A 60 12.73 1.20 -9.73
N GLY A 61 13.85 0.65 -9.25
CA GLY A 61 15.01 0.36 -10.11
C GLY A 61 14.68 -0.60 -11.23
N LYS A 62 13.92 -1.65 -10.93
CA LYS A 62 13.47 -2.62 -11.92
C LYS A 62 12.61 -1.99 -13.01
N ALA A 63 11.63 -1.16 -12.66
CA ALA A 63 10.81 -0.44 -13.64
C ALA A 63 11.67 0.51 -14.51
N ALA A 64 12.61 1.23 -13.89
CA ALA A 64 13.56 2.08 -14.62
C ALA A 64 14.45 1.25 -15.58
N GLY A 65 14.88 0.06 -15.17
CA GLY A 65 15.62 -0.88 -16.03
C GLY A 65 14.80 -1.35 -17.22
N VAL A 66 13.57 -1.81 -16.98
CA VAL A 66 12.66 -2.30 -18.03
C VAL A 66 12.38 -1.23 -19.07
N ILE A 67 12.09 0.00 -18.66
CA ILE A 67 11.82 1.08 -19.61
C ILE A 67 13.07 1.53 -20.37
N ARG A 68 14.24 1.53 -19.72
CA ARG A 68 15.54 1.78 -20.39
C ARG A 68 15.78 0.79 -21.52
N ASP A 69 15.60 -0.50 -21.27
CA ASP A 69 15.83 -1.56 -22.26
C ASP A 69 14.84 -1.44 -23.44
N LYS A 70 13.57 -1.15 -23.16
CA LYS A 70 12.53 -1.03 -24.20
C LYS A 70 12.64 0.26 -25.03
N THR A 71 13.15 1.34 -24.46
CA THR A 71 13.22 2.66 -25.12
C THR A 71 14.61 3.01 -25.64
N ASN A 72 15.65 2.27 -25.22
CA ASN A 72 17.06 2.60 -25.47
C ASN A 72 17.38 4.07 -25.09
N ALA A 73 16.87 4.48 -23.93
CA ALA A 73 17.08 5.81 -23.36
C ALA A 73 17.47 5.68 -21.89
N MET A 74 18.32 6.59 -21.41
CA MET A 74 18.72 6.62 -20.00
C MET A 74 17.47 6.81 -19.13
N ALA A 75 17.26 5.90 -18.19
CA ALA A 75 16.20 5.99 -17.20
C ALA A 75 16.78 5.73 -15.80
N THR A 76 16.30 6.49 -14.82
CA THR A 76 16.68 6.34 -13.40
C THR A 76 15.43 6.22 -12.54
N THR A 77 15.58 6.00 -11.23
CA THR A 77 14.42 6.20 -10.36
C THR A 77 14.12 7.68 -10.16
N ILE A 78 12.89 7.98 -9.73
CA ILE A 78 12.50 9.33 -9.30
C ILE A 78 13.46 9.83 -8.21
N HIS A 79 13.77 8.99 -7.22
CA HIS A 79 14.71 9.32 -6.15
C HIS A 79 16.08 9.74 -6.68
N THR A 80 16.65 8.97 -7.62
CA THR A 80 17.94 9.30 -8.24
C THR A 80 17.88 10.57 -9.08
N ALA A 81 16.74 10.84 -9.71
CA ALA A 81 16.55 12.02 -10.52
C ALA A 81 16.51 13.30 -9.68
N ILE A 82 15.72 13.33 -8.60
CA ILE A 82 15.33 14.58 -7.91
C ILE A 82 16.14 14.90 -6.64
N TYR A 83 16.73 13.91 -5.96
CA TYR A 83 17.47 14.13 -4.71
C TYR A 83 18.99 14.16 -4.92
N GLY A 84 19.68 15.08 -4.24
CA GLY A 84 21.14 15.19 -4.21
C GLY A 84 21.73 14.30 -3.12
N PHE A 85 22.45 13.24 -3.49
CA PHE A 85 23.10 12.33 -2.54
C PHE A 85 24.35 12.93 -1.90
N ASP A 86 24.85 14.03 -2.47
CA ASP A 86 25.86 14.94 -1.91
C ASP A 86 25.28 15.92 -0.89
N LYS A 87 23.95 16.04 -0.81
CA LYS A 87 23.23 16.97 0.09
C LYS A 87 22.56 16.22 1.23
N PHE A 88 23.37 15.51 1.99
CA PHE A 88 22.94 14.78 3.18
C PHE A 88 23.13 15.69 4.41
N VAL A 89 22.03 16.01 5.09
CA VAL A 89 22.05 16.91 6.26
C VAL A 89 21.35 16.27 7.43
N GLU A 90 21.87 16.47 8.65
CA GLU A 90 21.18 16.08 9.87
C GLU A 90 20.01 17.04 10.12
N ILE A 91 18.80 16.49 10.33
CA ILE A 91 17.66 17.24 10.82
C ILE A 91 17.58 17.02 12.33
N THR A 92 17.77 18.09 13.09
CA THR A 92 17.28 18.14 14.46
C THR A 92 15.83 18.63 14.38
N GLU A 93 14.85 17.75 14.59
CA GLU A 93 13.49 18.24 14.82
C GLU A 93 13.54 19.06 16.12
N SER A 94 13.29 20.36 16.01
CA SER A 94 13.14 21.25 17.15
C SER A 94 11.86 20.89 17.88
N SER A 95 11.87 19.83 18.68
CA SER A 95 10.89 19.68 19.74
C SER A 95 11.29 20.62 20.87
N ASP A 96 10.47 21.64 21.11
CA ASP A 96 10.43 22.43 22.35
C ASP A 96 10.04 21.54 23.55
N GLN A 97 10.82 20.50 23.79
CA GLN A 97 10.75 19.64 24.97
C GLN A 97 12.14 19.61 25.59
N GLN A 98 12.41 20.66 26.37
CA GLN A 98 13.29 20.50 27.52
C GLN A 98 12.70 19.38 28.39
N ASP A 99 13.56 18.47 28.82
CA ASP A 99 13.29 17.31 29.69
C ASP A 99 12.80 16.01 29.02
N SER A 100 13.66 15.35 28.24
CA SER A 100 13.77 13.87 28.30
C SER A 100 15.13 13.38 27.79
N GLU A 101 15.66 12.32 28.42
CA GLU A 101 16.99 11.73 28.23
C GLU A 101 17.47 11.70 26.74
N GLU A 102 18.40 12.61 26.40
CA GLU A 102 18.94 12.87 25.04
C GLU A 102 19.61 11.67 24.34
N ASP A 103 19.82 10.54 25.01
CA ASP A 103 20.62 9.41 24.49
C ASP A 103 19.84 8.34 23.69
N ASN A 104 18.51 8.47 23.56
CA ASN A 104 17.66 7.41 22.96
C ASN A 104 17.06 7.72 21.57
N VAL A 105 17.22 8.92 21.04
CA VAL A 105 16.68 9.27 19.72
C VAL A 105 17.75 9.02 18.66
N LEU A 106 17.41 8.19 17.66
CA LEU A 106 18.26 8.02 16.49
C LEU A 106 18.25 9.31 15.66
N PRO A 107 19.39 9.79 15.14
CA PRO A 107 19.41 10.98 14.31
C PRO A 107 18.68 10.74 12.99
N LEU A 108 17.95 11.74 12.52
CA LEU A 108 17.31 11.71 11.21
C LEU A 108 18.16 12.51 10.22
N TYR A 109 18.62 11.85 9.17
CA TYR A 109 19.34 12.49 8.08
C TYR A 109 18.44 12.67 6.86
N LYS A 110 18.67 13.72 6.09
CA LYS A 110 17.85 14.07 4.94
C LYS A 110 18.68 14.23 3.68
N PHE A 111 18.21 13.59 2.61
CA PHE A 111 18.61 13.92 1.24
C PHE A 111 17.77 15.09 0.73
N ALA A 112 18.41 16.22 0.46
CA ALA A 112 17.73 17.39 -0.09
C ALA A 112 17.43 17.23 -1.59
N LEU A 113 16.48 18.02 -2.09
CA LEU A 113 16.27 18.15 -3.54
C LEU A 113 17.50 18.77 -4.21
N LYS A 114 17.77 18.39 -5.46
CA LYS A 114 18.78 19.06 -6.29
C LYS A 114 18.33 20.49 -6.62
N ASP A 115 19.29 21.42 -6.70
CA ASP A 115 18.99 22.86 -6.85
C ASP A 115 18.41 23.24 -8.20
N THR A 116 18.78 22.51 -9.27
CA THR A 116 18.39 22.87 -10.63
C THR A 116 17.82 21.66 -11.36
N PRO A 117 16.64 21.78 -11.98
CA PRO A 117 16.10 20.75 -12.84
C PRO A 117 16.97 20.64 -14.10
N GLY A 118 17.45 19.43 -14.44
CA GLY A 118 18.34 19.21 -15.59
C GLY A 118 17.63 19.29 -16.96
N THR A 119 16.31 19.47 -16.95
CA THR A 119 15.43 19.43 -18.12
C THR A 119 14.09 20.13 -17.84
N GLN A 120 13.24 20.26 -18.86
CA GLN A 120 11.86 20.75 -18.73
C GLN A 120 10.82 19.65 -18.97
N ILE A 121 11.20 18.49 -19.51
CA ILE A 121 10.26 17.41 -19.82
C ILE A 121 10.58 16.20 -18.96
N TYR A 122 9.59 15.73 -18.22
CA TYR A 122 9.68 14.59 -17.31
C TYR A 122 8.70 13.51 -17.77
N ILE A 123 9.18 12.28 -17.93
CA ILE A 123 8.34 11.13 -18.28
C ILE A 123 8.49 10.12 -17.16
N VAL A 124 7.39 9.80 -16.50
CA VAL A 124 7.36 8.96 -15.30
C VAL A 124 6.53 7.71 -15.58
N ASP A 125 7.20 6.57 -15.75
CA ASP A 125 6.52 5.27 -15.97
C ASP A 125 6.15 4.61 -14.64
N GLU A 126 5.21 3.65 -14.68
CA GLU A 126 4.65 2.99 -13.49
C GLU A 126 4.13 3.97 -12.43
N ALA A 127 3.51 5.08 -12.87
CA ALA A 127 3.00 6.14 -12.00
C ALA A 127 1.90 5.66 -11.03
N SER A 128 1.31 4.48 -11.26
CA SER A 128 0.40 3.82 -10.32
C SER A 128 1.04 3.53 -8.97
N MET A 129 2.37 3.42 -8.89
CA MET A 129 3.10 3.18 -7.64
C MET A 129 3.44 4.46 -6.88
N ILE A 130 3.14 5.65 -7.43
CA ILE A 130 3.50 6.94 -6.83
C ILE A 130 2.35 7.41 -5.95
N GLY A 131 2.59 7.37 -4.63
CA GLY A 131 1.67 7.90 -3.63
C GLY A 131 2.05 9.31 -3.17
N ASN A 132 1.15 9.95 -2.43
CA ASN A 132 1.46 11.14 -1.66
C ASN A 132 1.26 10.91 -0.14
N SER A 133 1.73 9.75 0.34
CA SER A 133 1.74 9.42 1.76
C SER A 133 3.11 9.71 2.34
N TYR A 134 3.14 10.29 3.55
CA TYR A 134 4.39 10.56 4.26
C TYR A 134 5.19 9.28 4.45
N SER A 135 6.46 9.29 4.03
CA SER A 135 7.36 8.15 4.17
C SER A 135 8.74 8.58 4.63
N ASP A 136 9.07 8.21 5.86
CA ASP A 136 10.40 8.34 6.45
C ASP A 136 10.99 6.97 6.81
N GLY A 137 12.30 6.83 6.63
CA GLY A 137 13.07 5.76 7.25
C GLY A 137 13.45 6.12 8.68
N LEU A 138 13.87 5.13 9.47
CA LEU A 138 14.32 5.33 10.86
C LEU A 138 15.51 6.29 11.00
N LEU A 139 16.31 6.44 9.94
CA LEU A 139 17.55 7.23 9.93
C LEU A 139 17.66 8.16 8.73
N ILE A 140 16.85 7.93 7.68
CA ILE A 140 16.99 8.62 6.40
C ILE A 140 15.60 9.05 5.93
N ARG A 141 15.49 10.31 5.57
CA ARG A 141 14.34 10.94 4.91
C ARG A 141 14.76 11.50 3.56
N PHE A 142 13.86 11.43 2.59
CA PHE A 142 14.02 12.07 1.29
C PHE A 142 13.16 13.34 1.23
N GLY A 143 13.78 14.48 0.92
CA GLY A 143 13.11 15.77 0.74
C GLY A 143 12.09 16.12 1.82
N SER A 144 10.84 16.28 1.43
CA SER A 144 9.72 16.59 2.33
C SER A 144 9.17 15.35 3.07
N GLY A 145 9.49 14.14 2.61
CA GLY A 145 8.81 12.90 3.00
C GLY A 145 7.64 12.53 2.07
N TYR A 146 7.32 13.39 1.11
CA TYR A 146 6.24 13.23 0.13
C TYR A 146 6.81 13.22 -1.29
N LEU A 147 6.93 12.03 -1.90
CA LEU A 147 7.63 11.85 -3.17
C LEU A 147 6.97 12.60 -4.34
N LEU A 148 5.63 12.63 -4.40
CA LEU A 148 4.90 13.30 -5.47
C LEU A 148 5.05 14.82 -5.36
N ASP A 149 4.89 15.38 -4.15
CA ASP A 149 5.11 16.81 -3.89
C ASP A 149 6.54 17.23 -4.24
N ASP A 150 7.52 16.41 -3.84
CA ASP A 150 8.94 16.66 -4.13
C ASP A 150 9.22 16.62 -5.63
N LEU A 151 8.59 15.71 -6.39
CA LEU A 151 8.70 15.65 -7.85
C LEU A 151 8.07 16.87 -8.53
N VAL A 152 6.86 17.27 -8.13
CA VAL A 152 6.18 18.46 -8.67
C VAL A 152 7.01 19.70 -8.39
N LYS A 153 7.46 19.87 -7.14
CA LYS A 153 8.33 20.98 -6.74
C LYS A 153 9.64 21.00 -7.53
N TYR A 154 10.31 19.85 -7.67
CA TYR A 154 11.56 19.76 -8.42
C TYR A 154 11.38 20.05 -9.91
N SER A 155 10.30 19.58 -10.52
CA SER A 155 10.04 19.80 -11.96
C SER A 155 9.81 21.28 -12.30
N GLY A 156 9.36 22.07 -11.32
CA GLY A 156 9.04 23.49 -11.49
C GLY A 156 7.81 23.74 -12.35
N ILE A 157 6.90 22.77 -12.52
CA ILE A 157 5.68 22.94 -13.35
C ILE A 157 4.75 24.04 -12.87
N GLN A 158 4.80 24.37 -11.58
CA GLN A 158 4.03 25.46 -10.96
C GLN A 158 4.67 26.85 -11.19
N SER A 159 5.88 26.91 -11.75
CA SER A 159 6.55 28.18 -12.03
C SER A 159 6.06 28.75 -13.35
N GLU A 160 5.53 29.97 -13.34
CA GLU A 160 5.10 30.69 -14.55
C GLU A 160 6.26 30.93 -15.53
N ASN A 161 7.50 31.02 -15.02
CA ASN A 161 8.70 31.25 -15.83
C ASN A 161 9.25 29.97 -16.49
N LEU A 162 8.74 28.80 -16.12
CA LEU A 162 9.19 27.51 -16.64
C LEU A 162 8.07 26.84 -17.44
N ASN A 163 8.37 26.50 -18.69
CA ASN A 163 7.47 25.66 -19.49
C ASN A 163 7.71 24.16 -19.26
N SER A 164 7.94 23.79 -18.00
CA SER A 164 8.13 22.39 -17.63
C SER A 164 6.83 21.61 -17.81
N LYS A 165 6.94 20.35 -18.22
CA LYS A 165 5.82 19.41 -18.42
C LYS A 165 6.15 18.04 -17.84
N ILE A 166 5.17 17.41 -17.21
CA ILE A 166 5.27 16.01 -16.73
C ILE A 166 4.30 15.14 -17.51
N ILE A 167 4.75 13.96 -17.92
CA ILE A 167 3.91 12.89 -18.46
C ILE A 167 3.95 11.73 -17.47
N PHE A 168 2.85 11.49 -16.76
CA PHE A 168 2.68 10.31 -15.93
C PHE A 168 2.12 9.18 -16.79
N VAL A 169 2.77 8.03 -16.76
CA VAL A 169 2.37 6.85 -17.52
C VAL A 169 2.13 5.70 -16.55
N GLY A 170 1.00 5.01 -16.71
CA GLY A 170 0.72 3.88 -15.85
C GLY A 170 -0.59 3.17 -16.13
N ASP A 171 -0.85 2.17 -15.31
CA ASP A 171 -2.06 1.36 -15.35
C ASP A 171 -2.89 1.65 -14.10
N HIS A 172 -3.99 2.35 -14.26
CA HIS A 172 -4.82 2.78 -13.15
C HIS A 172 -5.71 1.64 -12.58
N TYR A 173 -5.71 0.47 -13.24
CA TYR A 173 -6.36 -0.76 -12.77
C TYR A 173 -5.44 -1.65 -11.93
N GLN A 174 -4.12 -1.38 -11.95
CA GLN A 174 -3.19 -2.07 -11.07
C GLN A 174 -3.27 -1.54 -9.63
N LEU A 175 -2.62 -2.26 -8.72
CA LEU A 175 -2.56 -1.89 -7.31
C LEU A 175 -2.07 -0.45 -7.12
N PRO A 176 -2.77 0.35 -6.28
CA PRO A 176 -2.29 1.65 -5.87
C PRO A 176 -1.02 1.52 -4.99
N PRO A 177 -0.38 2.65 -4.64
CA PRO A 177 0.76 2.65 -3.73
C PRO A 177 0.40 1.98 -2.40
N VAL A 178 1.35 1.28 -1.78
CA VAL A 178 1.13 0.55 -0.52
C VAL A 178 0.56 1.49 0.55
N GLY A 179 -0.59 1.12 1.11
CA GLY A 179 -1.27 1.92 2.14
C GLY A 179 -2.19 3.02 1.59
N SER A 180 -2.27 3.19 0.27
CA SER A 180 -3.21 4.07 -0.41
C SER A 180 -4.38 3.30 -1.03
N ARG A 181 -5.51 3.98 -1.23
CA ARG A 181 -6.69 3.47 -1.97
C ARG A 181 -6.70 3.88 -3.44
N LYS A 182 -5.87 4.86 -3.81
CA LYS A 182 -5.81 5.40 -5.18
C LYS A 182 -4.40 5.78 -5.58
N SER A 183 -4.17 5.83 -6.88
CA SER A 183 -2.92 6.25 -7.49
C SER A 183 -2.93 7.75 -7.73
N PHE A 184 -2.46 8.52 -6.75
CA PHE A 184 -2.52 10.00 -6.78
C PHE A 184 -1.86 10.61 -8.02
N ALA A 185 -0.79 10.01 -8.53
CA ALA A 185 -0.11 10.48 -9.76
C ALA A 185 -0.87 10.15 -11.07
N LEU A 186 -1.95 9.37 -11.01
CA LEU A 186 -2.82 9.04 -12.14
C LEU A 186 -4.26 9.56 -11.93
N ASP A 187 -4.46 10.45 -10.97
CA ASP A 187 -5.75 11.03 -10.61
C ASP A 187 -5.74 12.52 -11.02
N ALA A 188 -6.50 12.86 -12.08
CA ALA A 188 -6.48 14.19 -12.66
C ALA A 188 -6.98 15.22 -11.64
N ASP A 189 -8.17 14.99 -11.07
CA ASP A 189 -8.80 15.88 -10.08
C ASP A 189 -7.84 16.15 -8.91
N TYR A 190 -7.19 15.11 -8.38
CA TYR A 190 -6.20 15.28 -7.30
C TYR A 190 -5.04 16.19 -7.71
N LEU A 191 -4.51 16.04 -8.93
CA LEU A 191 -3.37 16.82 -9.40
C LEU A 191 -3.75 18.28 -9.67
N GLU A 192 -4.94 18.52 -10.23
CA GLU A 192 -5.45 19.87 -10.48
C GLU A 192 -5.72 20.60 -9.15
N GLU A 193 -6.43 19.96 -8.22
CA GLU A 193 -6.82 20.55 -6.92
C GLU A 193 -5.60 20.85 -6.02
N ASN A 194 -4.61 19.94 -5.96
CA ASN A 194 -3.49 20.10 -5.02
C ASN A 194 -2.31 20.90 -5.57
N TYR A 195 -2.17 20.98 -6.90
CA TYR A 195 -1.03 21.65 -7.51
C TYR A 195 -1.38 22.88 -8.35
N ASP A 196 -2.67 23.19 -8.54
CA ASP A 196 -3.15 24.34 -9.32
C ASP A 196 -2.56 24.36 -10.74
N VAL A 197 -2.68 23.23 -11.43
CA VAL A 197 -2.17 23.03 -12.80
C VAL A 197 -3.22 22.38 -13.68
N LEU A 198 -3.16 22.66 -14.98
CA LEU A 198 -4.02 22.00 -15.97
C LEU A 198 -3.49 20.61 -16.33
N VAL A 199 -4.38 19.62 -16.30
CA VAL A 199 -4.09 18.21 -16.61
C VAL A 199 -4.84 17.79 -17.87
N GLU A 200 -4.14 17.10 -18.78
CA GLU A 200 -4.75 16.40 -19.92
C GLU A 200 -4.62 14.89 -19.73
N GLU A 201 -5.53 14.10 -20.30
CA GLU A 201 -5.46 12.65 -20.23
C GLU A 201 -5.74 11.95 -21.57
N GLY A 202 -5.06 10.82 -21.75
CA GLY A 202 -5.24 9.92 -22.86
C GLY A 202 -5.18 8.48 -22.38
N GLU A 203 -6.10 7.65 -22.87
CA GLU A 203 -6.22 6.26 -22.43
C GLU A 203 -6.11 5.26 -23.58
N LEU A 204 -5.33 4.20 -23.34
CA LEU A 204 -5.16 3.07 -24.25
C LEU A 204 -5.97 1.86 -23.75
N PHE A 205 -6.81 1.31 -24.64
CA PHE A 205 -7.72 0.21 -24.34
C PHE A 205 -7.35 -1.07 -25.08
N THR A 206 -6.76 -0.96 -26.27
CA THR A 206 -6.54 -2.06 -27.21
C THR A 206 -5.29 -2.86 -26.84
N PRO A 207 -5.43 -4.12 -26.39
CA PRO A 207 -4.28 -4.95 -26.04
C PRO A 207 -3.55 -5.41 -27.32
N VAL A 208 -2.26 -5.11 -27.42
CA VAL A 208 -1.42 -5.47 -28.59
C VAL A 208 -0.48 -6.62 -28.29
N ARG A 209 -0.16 -6.83 -27.01
CA ARG A 209 0.88 -7.73 -26.55
C ARG A 209 0.49 -9.21 -26.55
N PHE A 210 -0.79 -9.52 -26.36
CA PHE A 210 -1.24 -10.89 -26.13
C PHE A 210 -1.72 -11.61 -27.40
N LYS A 211 -1.29 -11.17 -28.59
CA LYS A 211 -1.71 -11.80 -29.85
C LYS A 211 -1.41 -13.31 -29.92
N GLU A 212 -0.40 -13.79 -29.19
CA GLU A 212 0.00 -15.20 -29.13
C GLU A 212 -0.49 -15.93 -27.87
N ASN A 213 -1.00 -15.22 -26.85
CA ASN A 213 -1.43 -15.78 -25.56
C ASN A 213 -2.86 -15.35 -25.24
N ALA A 214 -3.80 -15.80 -26.07
CA ALA A 214 -5.21 -15.41 -26.02
C ALA A 214 -5.85 -15.70 -24.65
N GLY A 215 -5.42 -16.76 -23.97
CA GLY A 215 -5.98 -17.16 -22.68
C GLY A 215 -5.65 -16.21 -21.52
N LEU A 216 -4.42 -15.67 -21.48
CA LEU A 216 -4.04 -14.64 -20.51
C LEU A 216 -4.75 -13.31 -20.80
N LEU A 217 -4.93 -12.99 -22.09
CA LEU A 217 -5.66 -11.80 -22.51
C LEU A 217 -7.11 -11.85 -22.02
N GLU A 218 -7.80 -12.94 -22.30
CA GLU A 218 -9.20 -13.14 -21.92
C GLU A 218 -9.41 -12.88 -20.42
N ASN A 219 -8.62 -13.56 -19.59
CA ASN A 219 -8.73 -13.44 -18.13
C ASN A 219 -8.36 -12.04 -17.61
N SER A 220 -7.29 -11.43 -18.12
CA SER A 220 -6.89 -10.09 -17.69
C SER A 220 -7.87 -9.00 -18.17
N THR A 221 -8.40 -9.14 -19.38
CA THR A 221 -9.46 -8.26 -19.93
C THR A 221 -10.75 -8.40 -19.13
N PHE A 222 -11.17 -9.62 -18.77
CA PHE A 222 -12.33 -9.84 -17.93
C PHE A 222 -12.22 -9.10 -16.58
N LEU A 223 -11.09 -9.25 -15.88
CA LEU A 223 -10.86 -8.55 -14.60
C LEU A 223 -10.84 -7.03 -14.76
N ARG A 224 -10.21 -6.53 -15.83
CA ARG A 224 -10.17 -5.10 -16.13
C ARG A 224 -11.57 -4.56 -16.40
N ASP A 225 -12.35 -5.22 -17.22
CA ASP A 225 -13.69 -4.75 -17.60
C ASP A 225 -14.63 -4.73 -16.38
N ARG A 226 -14.42 -5.63 -15.41
CA ARG A 226 -15.07 -5.58 -14.08
C ARG A 226 -14.64 -4.38 -13.25
N LEU A 227 -13.35 -4.05 -13.24
CA LEU A 227 -12.83 -2.85 -12.58
C LEU A 227 -13.39 -1.56 -13.20
N ILE A 228 -13.55 -1.53 -14.53
CA ILE A 228 -14.16 -0.41 -15.27
C ILE A 228 -15.64 -0.30 -14.92
N SER A 229 -16.38 -1.40 -14.99
CA SER A 229 -17.82 -1.40 -14.76
C SER A 229 -18.21 -1.27 -13.28
N GLY A 230 -17.25 -1.34 -12.37
CA GLY A 230 -17.49 -1.38 -10.92
C GLY A 230 -18.16 -2.67 -10.42
N VAL A 231 -18.18 -3.74 -11.21
CA VAL A 231 -18.83 -5.00 -10.82
C VAL A 231 -17.84 -5.88 -10.08
N ILE A 232 -18.07 -6.07 -8.78
CA ILE A 232 -17.09 -6.68 -7.86
C ILE A 232 -17.35 -8.19 -7.59
N GLY A 233 -18.54 -8.71 -7.94
CA GLY A 233 -18.91 -10.11 -7.74
C GLY A 233 -18.66 -11.02 -8.94
N ASN A 234 -18.78 -12.34 -8.75
CA ASN A 234 -18.62 -13.38 -9.78
C ASN A 234 -17.26 -13.31 -10.49
N ILE A 235 -16.20 -13.19 -9.70
CA ILE A 235 -14.82 -13.25 -10.19
C ILE A 235 -14.55 -14.70 -10.61
N ARG A 236 -14.21 -14.88 -11.89
CA ARG A 236 -13.90 -16.17 -12.49
C ARG A 236 -12.63 -16.04 -13.31
N ILE A 237 -11.79 -17.05 -13.27
CA ILE A 237 -10.65 -17.20 -14.16
C ILE A 237 -10.89 -18.48 -14.97
N SER A 238 -10.94 -18.35 -16.29
CA SER A 238 -11.13 -19.47 -17.19
C SER A 238 -9.84 -20.28 -17.29
N GLU A 239 -9.93 -21.59 -17.14
CA GLU A 239 -8.84 -22.50 -17.52
C GLU A 239 -8.75 -22.57 -19.05
N ASN A 240 -7.54 -22.41 -19.58
CA ASN A 240 -7.26 -22.37 -21.02
C ASN A 240 -5.77 -22.67 -21.27
N ASP A 241 -5.33 -22.58 -22.53
CA ASP A 241 -3.96 -22.94 -22.95
C ASP A 241 -2.86 -22.21 -22.18
N ASN A 242 -3.14 -21.04 -21.59
CA ASN A 242 -2.17 -20.22 -20.86
C ASN A 242 -2.50 -20.04 -19.37
N CYS A 243 -3.60 -20.61 -18.88
CA CYS A 243 -4.06 -20.46 -17.50
C CYS A 243 -4.50 -21.82 -16.98
N SER A 244 -3.82 -22.35 -15.98
CA SER A 244 -4.12 -23.65 -15.36
C SER A 244 -4.34 -23.50 -13.85
N PHE A 245 -5.06 -24.44 -13.28
CA PHE A 245 -5.25 -24.52 -11.84
C PHE A 245 -4.47 -25.69 -11.26
N LEU A 246 -3.81 -25.45 -10.13
CA LEU A 246 -3.17 -26.50 -9.34
C LEU A 246 -4.14 -26.91 -8.25
N SER A 247 -4.75 -28.08 -8.43
CA SER A 247 -5.73 -28.66 -7.51
C SER A 247 -5.09 -29.20 -6.22
N ASP A 248 -3.79 -29.52 -6.24
CA ASP A 248 -3.04 -29.99 -5.09
C ASP A 248 -1.80 -29.10 -4.87
N GLU A 249 -1.78 -28.36 -3.75
CA GLU A 249 -0.65 -27.51 -3.40
C GLU A 249 0.63 -28.30 -3.14
N SER A 250 0.54 -29.60 -2.82
CA SER A 250 1.72 -30.44 -2.60
C SER A 250 2.53 -30.67 -3.88
N ASP A 251 1.91 -30.49 -5.06
CA ASP A 251 2.58 -30.55 -6.36
C ASP A 251 3.34 -29.25 -6.69
N LEU A 252 3.03 -28.13 -6.03
CA LEU A 252 3.61 -26.81 -6.31
C LEU A 252 5.14 -26.83 -6.39
N PRO A 253 5.88 -27.43 -5.44
CA PRO A 253 7.33 -27.44 -5.51
C PRO A 253 7.83 -28.14 -6.77
N ASP A 254 7.25 -29.26 -7.16
CA ASP A 254 7.71 -30.02 -8.33
C ASP A 254 7.39 -29.26 -9.64
N PHE A 255 6.22 -28.62 -9.73
CA PHE A 255 5.87 -27.75 -10.86
C PHE A 255 6.74 -26.51 -10.95
N TYR A 256 7.08 -25.89 -9.81
CA TYR A 256 7.98 -24.75 -9.75
C TYR A 256 9.39 -25.16 -10.20
N LEU A 257 9.87 -26.31 -9.71
CA LEU A 257 11.24 -26.76 -9.94
C LEU A 257 11.50 -27.26 -11.37
N SER A 258 10.46 -27.68 -12.10
CA SER A 258 10.57 -28.08 -13.51
C SER A 258 11.24 -27.01 -14.40
N ASP A 259 11.01 -25.73 -14.10
CA ASP A 259 11.57 -24.59 -14.83
C ASP A 259 12.60 -23.81 -13.98
N PHE A 260 13.13 -24.42 -12.92
CA PHE A 260 14.01 -23.73 -11.98
C PHE A 260 15.22 -23.11 -12.67
N ASN A 261 15.87 -23.82 -13.58
CA ASN A 261 17.06 -23.37 -14.30
C ASN A 261 16.76 -22.69 -15.64
N ALA A 262 15.49 -22.36 -15.92
CA ALA A 262 15.13 -21.64 -17.13
C ALA A 262 15.74 -20.22 -17.15
N ALA A 263 15.93 -19.65 -18.35
CA ALA A 263 16.45 -18.28 -18.49
C ALA A 263 15.55 -17.22 -17.83
N ASN A 264 14.24 -17.49 -17.76
CA ASN A 264 13.28 -16.73 -16.96
C ASN A 264 12.60 -17.71 -15.99
N PRO A 265 13.15 -17.87 -14.78
CA PRO A 265 12.62 -18.82 -13.82
C PRO A 265 11.24 -18.41 -13.31
N PRO A 266 10.43 -19.37 -12.84
CA PRO A 266 9.11 -19.06 -12.30
C PRO A 266 9.16 -18.22 -11.03
N VAL A 267 8.05 -17.56 -10.74
CA VAL A 267 7.83 -16.85 -9.47
C VAL A 267 6.49 -17.23 -8.87
N ILE A 268 6.43 -17.27 -7.53
CA ILE A 268 5.18 -17.38 -6.77
C ILE A 268 4.79 -15.98 -6.29
N ILE A 269 3.53 -15.59 -6.50
CA ILE A 269 2.96 -14.32 -6.05
C ILE A 269 1.89 -14.61 -5.00
N ALA A 270 2.05 -13.98 -3.83
CA ALA A 270 1.09 -14.10 -2.72
C ALA A 270 0.76 -12.73 -2.10
N ALA A 271 -0.24 -12.72 -1.22
CA ALA A 271 -0.76 -11.47 -0.66
C ALA A 271 0.18 -10.82 0.36
N THR A 272 0.70 -11.60 1.32
CA THR A 272 1.42 -11.09 2.50
C THR A 272 2.86 -11.55 2.56
N ASN A 273 3.71 -10.79 3.26
CA ASN A 273 5.11 -11.21 3.47
C ASN A 273 5.21 -12.55 4.22
N SER A 274 4.27 -12.84 5.13
CA SER A 274 4.24 -14.10 5.88
C SER A 274 3.98 -15.29 4.96
N ILE A 275 3.00 -15.19 4.06
CA ILE A 275 2.70 -16.27 3.08
C ILE A 275 3.86 -16.43 2.11
N THR A 276 4.46 -15.33 1.63
CA THR A 276 5.64 -15.44 0.76
C THR A 276 6.82 -16.09 1.47
N HIS A 277 6.98 -15.86 2.78
CA HIS A 277 8.03 -16.52 3.55
C HIS A 277 7.80 -18.02 3.62
N LEU A 278 6.56 -18.45 3.90
CA LEU A 278 6.17 -19.86 3.88
C LEU A 278 6.51 -20.53 2.54
N TYR A 279 6.07 -19.97 1.41
CA TYR A 279 6.40 -20.54 0.09
C TYR A 279 7.90 -20.55 -0.20
N ASN A 280 8.64 -19.52 0.23
CA ASN A 280 10.09 -19.53 0.10
C ASN A 280 10.72 -20.66 0.91
N GLU A 281 10.25 -20.93 2.13
CA GLU A 281 10.70 -22.07 2.95
C GLU A 281 10.35 -23.40 2.28
N THR A 282 9.11 -23.58 1.82
CA THR A 282 8.68 -24.82 1.14
C THR A 282 9.54 -25.16 -0.08
N ILE A 283 9.83 -24.17 -0.94
CA ILE A 283 10.70 -24.40 -2.11
C ILE A 283 12.14 -24.72 -1.68
N ARG A 284 12.65 -24.06 -0.63
CA ARG A 284 14.00 -24.30 -0.12
C ARG A 284 14.14 -25.66 0.56
N GLU A 285 13.16 -26.07 1.35
CA GLU A 285 13.11 -27.40 1.99
C GLU A 285 13.13 -28.49 0.93
N ARG A 286 12.37 -28.33 -0.17
CA ARG A 286 12.38 -29.27 -1.30
C ARG A 286 13.74 -29.34 -1.99
N LEU A 287 14.43 -28.20 -2.15
CA LEU A 287 15.73 -28.11 -2.83
C LEU A 287 16.91 -28.58 -1.98
N TYR A 288 16.93 -28.22 -0.70
CA TYR A 288 18.13 -28.28 0.13
C TYR A 288 17.93 -29.02 1.46
N GLY A 289 16.69 -29.30 1.86
CA GLY A 289 16.31 -29.84 3.17
C GLY A 289 16.08 -28.73 4.22
N GLU A 290 15.49 -29.13 5.35
CA GLU A 290 15.18 -28.25 6.49
C GLU A 290 16.43 -27.55 7.05
N ASP A 291 16.24 -26.33 7.57
CA ASP A 291 17.28 -25.49 8.20
C ASP A 291 18.55 -25.28 7.36
N SER A 292 18.41 -25.36 6.04
CA SER A 292 19.55 -25.20 5.14
C SER A 292 20.13 -23.78 5.19
N PRO A 293 21.46 -23.62 5.35
CA PRO A 293 22.11 -22.32 5.22
C PRO A 293 22.02 -21.83 3.78
N LEU A 294 22.28 -20.54 3.56
CA LEU A 294 22.32 -19.94 2.22
C LEU A 294 23.26 -20.74 1.29
N LYS A 295 22.75 -21.16 0.13
CA LYS A 295 23.49 -21.93 -0.88
C LYS A 295 23.84 -21.10 -2.13
N ILE A 296 24.80 -21.60 -2.89
CA ILE A 296 25.11 -21.10 -4.24
C ILE A 296 23.93 -21.43 -5.16
N GLY A 297 23.57 -20.50 -6.04
CA GLY A 297 22.42 -20.59 -6.95
C GLY A 297 21.11 -20.06 -6.36
N GLU A 298 21.08 -19.73 -5.06
CA GLU A 298 19.87 -19.17 -4.44
C GLU A 298 19.57 -17.76 -4.97
N ARG A 299 18.27 -17.47 -5.11
CA ARG A 299 17.78 -16.18 -5.58
C ARG A 299 17.29 -15.36 -4.41
N LEU A 300 17.79 -14.14 -4.34
CA LEU A 300 17.47 -13.19 -3.30
C LEU A 300 16.89 -11.92 -3.92
N MET A 301 16.01 -11.27 -3.18
CA MET A 301 15.45 -9.97 -3.51
C MET A 301 15.95 -8.94 -2.51
N VAL A 302 16.45 -7.83 -3.03
CA VAL A 302 16.86 -6.66 -2.25
C VAL A 302 15.61 -5.97 -1.72
N ILE A 303 15.54 -5.70 -0.41
CA ILE A 303 14.35 -5.10 0.21
C ILE A 303 14.54 -3.62 0.60
N LYS A 304 15.76 -3.09 0.51
CA LYS A 304 16.09 -1.68 0.64
C LYS A 304 17.16 -1.29 -0.36
N ASN A 305 17.08 -0.07 -0.86
CA ASN A 305 18.11 0.49 -1.73
C ASN A 305 19.48 0.39 -1.06
N HIS A 306 20.47 -0.03 -1.83
CA HIS A 306 21.86 -0.14 -1.42
C HIS A 306 22.69 0.88 -2.18
N TYR A 307 23.34 1.76 -1.42
CA TYR A 307 24.16 2.86 -1.90
C TYR A 307 25.62 2.46 -1.72
N ARG A 308 26.42 2.53 -2.78
CA ARG A 308 27.86 2.26 -2.72
C ARG A 308 28.58 3.24 -3.64
N GLY A 309 29.44 4.09 -3.07
CA GLY A 309 30.26 5.06 -3.80
C GLY A 309 29.43 6.10 -4.56
N MET A 310 28.99 7.16 -3.87
CA MET A 310 28.26 8.32 -4.43
C MET A 310 27.04 8.01 -5.34
N GLY A 311 26.58 6.75 -5.37
CA GLY A 311 25.56 6.26 -6.29
C GLY A 311 24.83 5.01 -5.77
N MET A 312 23.71 4.70 -6.42
CA MET A 312 22.83 3.59 -6.04
C MET A 312 23.20 2.35 -6.86
N THR A 313 23.56 1.24 -6.18
CA THR A 313 24.01 0.01 -6.85
C THR A 313 22.89 -0.99 -7.04
N LEU A 314 22.01 -1.14 -6.04
CA LEU A 314 20.85 -2.01 -6.08
C LEU A 314 19.63 -1.30 -5.50
N TYR A 315 18.48 -1.55 -6.08
CA TYR A 315 17.21 -0.96 -5.70
C TYR A 315 16.35 -1.96 -4.94
N ASN A 316 15.43 -1.46 -4.12
CA ASN A 316 14.38 -2.28 -3.54
C ASN A 316 13.56 -2.97 -4.65
N GLY A 317 13.46 -4.29 -4.58
CA GLY A 317 12.84 -5.16 -5.57
C GLY A 317 13.81 -5.82 -6.55
N ASP A 318 15.09 -5.41 -6.59
CA ASP A 318 16.06 -6.04 -7.48
C ASP A 318 16.34 -7.49 -7.06
N LEU A 319 16.39 -8.36 -8.07
CA LEU A 319 16.70 -9.77 -7.89
C LEU A 319 18.20 -9.99 -8.11
N ILE A 320 18.82 -10.76 -7.22
CA ILE A 320 20.22 -11.15 -7.28
C ILE A 320 20.33 -12.67 -7.16
N GLU A 321 21.31 -13.25 -7.84
CA GLU A 321 21.62 -14.68 -7.81
C GLU A 321 22.96 -14.88 -7.09
N VAL A 322 22.97 -15.70 -6.04
CA VAL A 322 24.18 -15.99 -5.25
C VAL A 322 25.11 -16.90 -6.05
N VAL A 323 26.34 -16.45 -6.32
CA VAL A 323 27.35 -17.25 -7.03
C VAL A 323 28.47 -17.74 -6.12
N GLU A 324 28.73 -17.04 -5.02
CA GLU A 324 29.66 -17.48 -3.96
C GLU A 324 29.08 -17.09 -2.60
N VAL A 325 29.29 -17.93 -1.58
CA VAL A 325 28.81 -17.70 -0.20
C VAL A 325 29.88 -18.09 0.79
N ASN A 326 30.17 -17.22 1.77
CA ASN A 326 30.97 -17.60 2.91
C ASN A 326 30.09 -18.46 3.86
N PRO A 327 30.47 -19.72 4.15
CA PRO A 327 29.68 -20.58 5.02
C PRO A 327 29.71 -20.16 6.49
N TYR A 328 30.65 -19.29 6.89
CA TYR A 328 30.82 -18.85 8.27
C TYR A 328 30.38 -17.38 8.41
N PRO A 329 29.18 -17.10 8.95
CA PRO A 329 28.75 -15.73 9.19
C PRO A 329 29.56 -15.07 10.31
N GLU A 330 29.75 -13.76 10.23
CA GLU A 330 30.36 -12.92 11.27
C GLU A 330 29.26 -12.43 12.22
N GLU A 331 29.45 -12.61 13.52
CA GLU A 331 28.53 -12.09 14.55
C GLU A 331 29.14 -10.91 15.31
N LYS A 332 28.35 -9.86 15.50
CA LYS A 332 28.68 -8.68 16.28
C LYS A 332 27.63 -8.48 17.37
N THR A 333 28.05 -8.57 18.63
CA THR A 333 27.19 -8.32 19.78
C THR A 333 27.26 -6.86 20.20
N ILE A 334 26.12 -6.17 20.12
CA ILE A 334 25.99 -4.76 20.52
C ILE A 334 25.15 -4.68 21.79
N LYS A 335 25.72 -4.08 22.83
CA LYS A 335 25.05 -3.82 24.10
C LYS A 335 24.86 -2.33 24.29
N TYR A 336 23.65 -1.92 24.62
CA TYR A 336 23.34 -0.53 24.94
C TYR A 336 22.20 -0.44 25.95
N LYS A 337 22.12 0.70 26.64
CA LYS A 337 21.01 0.99 27.55
C LYS A 337 19.92 1.75 26.81
N SER A 338 18.68 1.36 27.00
CA SER A 338 17.49 2.11 26.59
C SER A 338 16.65 2.36 27.84
N GLY A 339 16.78 3.56 28.40
CA GLY A 339 16.33 3.86 29.76
C GLY A 339 17.03 2.97 30.78
N LYS A 340 16.26 2.27 31.62
CA LYS A 340 16.79 1.32 32.63
C LYS A 340 17.09 -0.09 32.10
N LYS A 341 16.67 -0.41 30.87
CA LYS A 341 16.82 -1.75 30.28
C LYS A 341 18.16 -1.86 29.57
N LEU A 342 18.93 -2.90 29.89
CA LEU A 342 20.07 -3.32 29.08
C LEU A 342 19.54 -4.15 27.90
N ILE A 343 19.81 -3.70 26.68
CA ILE A 343 19.44 -4.38 25.44
C ILE A 343 20.73 -4.96 24.84
N GLU A 344 20.67 -6.22 24.44
CA GLU A 344 21.74 -6.95 23.77
C GLU A 344 21.20 -7.50 22.45
N ILE A 345 21.80 -7.06 21.34
CA ILE A 345 21.44 -7.48 19.99
C ILE A 345 22.67 -8.13 19.35
N VAL A 346 22.47 -9.31 18.76
CA VAL A 346 23.48 -9.97 17.91
C VAL A 346 23.15 -9.66 16.46
N LEU A 347 24.07 -8.99 15.78
CA LEU A 347 24.01 -8.73 14.35
C LEU A 347 24.87 -9.77 13.63
N THR A 348 24.27 -10.52 12.72
CA THR A 348 24.89 -11.60 11.96
C THR A 348 25.02 -11.16 10.50
N PHE A 349 26.24 -11.18 9.98
CA PHE A 349 26.58 -10.75 8.64
C PHE A 349 27.20 -11.89 7.85
N ARG A 350 26.95 -11.92 6.53
CA ARG A 350 27.52 -12.92 5.65
C ARG A 350 28.07 -12.28 4.38
N SER A 351 29.29 -12.66 4.01
CA SER A 351 29.84 -12.25 2.73
C SER A 351 29.33 -13.16 1.63
N ILE A 352 28.81 -12.56 0.56
CA ILE A 352 28.36 -13.23 -0.65
C ILE A 352 28.96 -12.55 -1.88
N LYS A 353 29.04 -13.28 -2.98
CA LYS A 353 29.16 -12.70 -4.31
C LYS A 353 27.88 -13.00 -5.05
N ALA A 354 27.28 -11.97 -5.62
CA ALA A 354 25.99 -12.08 -6.29
C ALA A 354 26.04 -11.46 -7.68
N THR A 355 25.20 -12.01 -8.55
CA THR A 355 25.04 -11.55 -9.91
C THR A 355 23.66 -10.92 -10.10
N PHE A 356 23.60 -9.79 -10.80
CA PHE A 356 22.38 -9.02 -11.01
C PHE A 356 22.43 -8.28 -12.35
N GLU A 357 21.27 -7.84 -12.83
CA GLU A 357 21.17 -7.10 -14.09
C GLU A 357 21.26 -5.60 -13.86
N THR A 358 22.05 -4.92 -14.70
CA THR A 358 22.18 -3.46 -14.71
C THR A 358 21.97 -2.91 -16.12
N ALA A 359 22.04 -1.58 -16.26
CA ALA A 359 22.02 -0.89 -17.56
C ALA A 359 23.11 -1.38 -18.52
N GLU A 360 24.25 -1.77 -17.94
CA GLU A 360 25.47 -2.15 -18.65
C GLU A 360 25.55 -3.67 -18.86
N GLY A 361 24.48 -4.39 -18.51
CA GLY A 361 24.39 -5.85 -18.59
C GLY A 361 24.50 -6.53 -17.23
N LYS A 362 24.75 -7.85 -17.27
CA LYS A 362 24.87 -8.71 -16.09
C LYS A 362 26.17 -8.40 -15.35
N GLN A 363 26.07 -7.98 -14.09
CA GLN A 363 27.19 -7.59 -13.22
C GLN A 363 27.32 -8.56 -12.07
N THR A 364 28.55 -8.87 -11.67
CA THR A 364 28.84 -9.74 -10.53
C THR A 364 29.78 -9.04 -9.56
N THR A 365 29.36 -8.86 -8.31
CA THR A 365 30.21 -8.24 -7.28
C THR A 365 29.94 -8.79 -5.88
N GLY A 366 30.84 -8.50 -4.95
CA GLY A 366 30.77 -8.92 -3.56
C GLY A 366 29.93 -7.97 -2.70
N PHE A 367 29.10 -8.54 -1.84
CA PHE A 367 28.26 -7.85 -0.87
C PHE A 367 28.44 -8.46 0.53
N LEU A 368 28.24 -7.63 1.54
CA LEU A 368 27.95 -8.09 2.89
C LEU A 368 26.43 -8.04 3.07
N ILE A 369 25.78 -9.16 3.39
CA ILE A 369 24.35 -9.22 3.71
C ILE A 369 24.16 -9.31 5.23
N ILE A 370 22.96 -8.94 5.69
CA ILE A 370 22.55 -9.11 7.09
C ILE A 370 21.62 -10.32 7.25
N ASP A 371 22.14 -11.39 7.85
CA ASP A 371 21.46 -12.68 8.01
C ASP A 371 20.27 -12.58 8.96
N ASN A 372 20.28 -11.64 9.93
CA ASN A 372 19.16 -11.42 10.86
C ASN A 372 17.82 -11.35 10.12
N LEU A 373 17.82 -10.78 8.91
CA LEU A 373 16.64 -10.54 8.10
C LEU A 373 16.35 -11.66 7.10
N LEU A 374 17.38 -12.34 6.59
CA LEU A 374 17.28 -13.31 5.50
C LEU A 374 16.38 -14.50 5.87
N PHE A 375 16.55 -15.03 7.08
CA PHE A 375 15.89 -16.26 7.55
C PHE A 375 14.64 -16.01 8.40
N ASN A 376 14.23 -14.76 8.60
CA ASN A 376 13.07 -14.45 9.44
C ASN A 376 11.84 -14.03 8.62
N ASN A 377 10.68 -14.01 9.28
CA ASN A 377 9.40 -13.58 8.69
C ASN A 377 9.12 -12.06 8.81
N LYS A 378 9.99 -11.28 9.46
CA LYS A 378 9.80 -9.83 9.68
C LYS A 378 9.93 -9.06 8.37
N LYS A 379 9.20 -7.94 8.22
CA LYS A 379 9.23 -7.12 6.99
C LYS A 379 10.59 -6.44 6.75
N ASP A 380 11.24 -6.03 7.83
CA ASP A 380 12.52 -5.31 7.87
C ASP A 380 13.19 -5.57 9.22
N LEU A 381 14.40 -5.05 9.40
CA LEU A 381 15.07 -5.01 10.70
C LEU A 381 14.24 -4.26 11.75
N THR A 382 14.31 -4.71 12.99
CA THR A 382 13.66 -4.03 14.13
C THR A 382 14.32 -2.69 14.44
N HIS A 383 13.64 -1.82 15.18
CA HIS A 383 14.24 -0.59 15.69
C HIS A 383 15.52 -0.85 16.51
N GLU A 384 15.54 -1.94 17.28
CA GLU A 384 16.70 -2.33 18.09
C GLU A 384 17.88 -2.79 17.20
N GLU A 385 17.61 -3.55 16.14
CA GLU A 385 18.63 -3.98 15.16
C GLU A 385 19.19 -2.79 14.37
N VAL A 386 18.34 -1.86 13.94
CA VAL A 386 18.79 -0.62 13.25
C VAL A 386 19.62 0.26 14.19
N ARG A 387 19.24 0.36 15.46
CA ARG A 387 20.03 1.08 16.47
C ARG A 387 21.36 0.40 16.75
N ALA A 388 21.36 -0.93 16.84
CA ALA A 388 22.59 -1.71 17.00
C ALA A 388 23.54 -1.50 15.82
N LEU A 389 23.04 -1.48 14.58
CA LEU A 389 23.83 -1.16 13.38
C LEU A 389 24.45 0.24 13.45
N TYR A 390 23.66 1.23 13.86
CA TYR A 390 24.15 2.59 14.03
C TYR A 390 25.21 2.68 15.14
N LEU A 391 25.01 2.03 16.27
CA LEU A 391 25.99 2.02 17.37
C LEU A 391 27.28 1.28 17.01
N ASP A 392 27.19 0.17 16.28
CA ASP A 392 28.36 -0.53 15.72
C ASP A 392 29.19 0.42 14.84
N PHE A 393 28.54 1.17 13.95
CA PHE A 393 29.18 2.21 13.15
C PHE A 393 29.89 3.25 14.03
N ILE A 394 29.20 3.82 15.03
CA ILE A 394 29.80 4.79 15.96
C ILE A 394 31.01 4.21 16.70
N TYR A 395 30.94 2.95 17.15
CA TYR A 395 32.02 2.30 17.89
C TYR A 395 33.28 2.07 17.05
N ARG A 396 33.11 1.80 15.75
CA ARG A 396 34.22 1.65 14.80
C ARG A 396 34.81 3.00 14.38
N HIS A 397 34.00 4.07 14.41
CA HIS A 397 34.36 5.40 13.91
C HIS A 397 34.41 6.49 15.00
N LYS A 398 34.93 6.15 16.20
CA LYS A 398 34.97 7.06 17.37
C LYS A 398 35.69 8.41 17.14
N GLY A 399 36.53 8.50 16.11
CA GLY A 399 37.25 9.72 15.75
C GLY A 399 36.44 10.71 14.91
N LEU A 400 35.30 10.30 14.34
CA LEU A 400 34.49 11.16 13.48
C LEU A 400 33.50 11.98 14.31
N ARG A 401 33.44 13.29 14.03
CA ARG A 401 32.45 14.18 14.65
C ARG A 401 31.07 13.88 14.06
N LYS A 402 30.11 13.49 14.90
CA LYS A 402 28.71 13.26 14.49
C LYS A 402 28.16 14.46 13.70
N GLY A 403 27.48 14.17 12.60
CA GLY A 403 26.88 15.17 11.71
C GLY A 403 27.86 15.94 10.80
N SER A 404 29.18 15.71 10.92
CA SER A 404 30.15 16.31 9.99
C SER A 404 30.03 15.70 8.58
N PRO A 405 30.39 16.43 7.51
CA PRO A 405 30.40 15.88 6.15
C PRO A 405 31.19 14.57 6.04
N GLU A 406 32.33 14.47 6.71
CA GLU A 406 33.17 13.27 6.72
C GLU A 406 32.48 12.09 7.42
N PHE A 407 31.77 12.35 8.52
CA PHE A 407 30.96 11.33 9.22
C PHE A 407 29.83 10.80 8.33
N LEU A 408 29.17 11.71 7.63
CA LEU A 408 28.04 11.39 6.74
C LEU A 408 28.49 10.60 5.52
N GLU A 409 29.61 10.99 4.91
CA GLU A 409 30.23 10.26 3.81
C GLU A 409 30.64 8.84 4.24
N GLU A 410 31.25 8.70 5.42
CA GLU A 410 31.62 7.38 5.96
C GLU A 410 30.38 6.54 6.28
N LEU A 411 29.34 7.13 6.87
CA LEU A 411 28.06 6.45 7.16
C LEU A 411 27.41 5.92 5.89
N MET A 412 27.48 6.66 4.78
CA MET A 412 26.92 6.24 3.48
C MET A 412 27.73 5.14 2.79
N ASN A 413 29.03 5.02 3.09
CA ASN A 413 29.92 4.04 2.47
C ASN A 413 30.23 2.83 3.37
N ASP A 414 29.82 2.86 4.64
CA ASP A 414 30.12 1.81 5.60
C ASP A 414 29.48 0.46 5.23
N ASN A 415 30.31 -0.58 5.13
CA ASN A 415 29.87 -1.90 4.67
C ASN A 415 28.90 -2.61 5.63
N TYR A 416 29.00 -2.38 6.95
CA TYR A 416 28.16 -3.05 7.93
C TYR A 416 26.82 -2.33 8.08
N PHE A 417 26.86 -1.00 8.22
CA PHE A 417 25.66 -0.17 8.32
C PHE A 417 24.79 -0.28 7.06
N ASN A 418 25.43 -0.28 5.88
CA ASN A 418 24.78 -0.45 4.59
C ASN A 418 24.77 -1.90 4.10
N ALA A 419 24.97 -2.88 5.00
CA ALA A 419 24.87 -4.29 4.65
C ALA A 419 23.54 -4.56 3.90
N LEU A 420 23.66 -5.30 2.81
CA LEU A 420 22.59 -5.52 1.86
C LEU A 420 21.45 -6.29 2.54
N ARG A 421 20.26 -5.68 2.53
CA ARG A 421 19.05 -6.25 3.13
C ARG A 421 18.34 -7.09 2.09
N VAL A 422 18.30 -8.40 2.31
CA VAL A 422 17.79 -9.37 1.35
C VAL A 422 16.80 -10.34 1.97
N LYS A 423 15.91 -10.87 1.14
CA LYS A 423 15.08 -12.04 1.44
C LYS A 423 15.09 -13.01 0.26
N PHE A 424 14.75 -14.27 0.50
CA PHE A 424 14.53 -15.22 -0.58
C PHE A 424 13.43 -14.73 -1.54
N SER A 425 13.56 -15.08 -2.82
CA SER A 425 12.74 -14.53 -3.89
C SER A 425 12.11 -15.59 -4.80
N TYR A 426 11.93 -16.82 -4.32
CA TYR A 426 11.11 -17.83 -5.01
C TYR A 426 9.63 -17.41 -5.00
N ALA A 427 9.21 -16.82 -3.87
CA ALA A 427 7.93 -16.17 -3.69
C ALA A 427 8.07 -14.70 -3.29
N ILE A 428 7.23 -13.83 -3.85
CA ILE A 428 7.20 -12.38 -3.58
C ILE A 428 5.76 -11.88 -3.43
N THR A 429 5.58 -10.72 -2.81
CA THR A 429 4.24 -10.13 -2.69
C THR A 429 3.82 -9.48 -4.01
N CYS A 430 2.52 -9.43 -4.29
CA CYS A 430 2.01 -8.79 -5.53
C CYS A 430 2.52 -7.35 -5.71
N HIS A 431 2.58 -6.55 -4.63
CA HIS A 431 3.16 -5.21 -4.66
C HIS A 431 4.63 -5.19 -5.11
N LYS A 432 5.44 -6.18 -4.68
CA LYS A 432 6.85 -6.29 -5.10
C LYS A 432 7.01 -6.84 -6.51
N ALA A 433 5.97 -7.48 -7.05
CA ALA A 433 5.95 -7.96 -8.42
C ALA A 433 5.60 -6.87 -9.45
N GLN A 434 5.09 -5.70 -9.02
CA GLN A 434 4.77 -4.58 -9.92
C GLN A 434 6.00 -4.14 -10.72
N GLY A 435 5.80 -3.80 -11.99
CA GLY A 435 6.87 -3.46 -12.94
C GLY A 435 7.74 -4.66 -13.40
N SER A 436 7.52 -5.87 -12.89
CA SER A 436 8.23 -7.10 -13.29
C SER A 436 7.30 -8.08 -13.99
N GLU A 437 7.86 -9.03 -14.75
CA GLU A 437 7.11 -10.00 -15.53
C GLU A 437 7.91 -11.29 -15.73
N TRP A 438 7.22 -12.43 -15.66
CA TRP A 438 7.82 -13.76 -15.76
C TRP A 438 7.09 -14.63 -16.77
N ASN A 439 7.79 -15.60 -17.36
CA ASN A 439 7.20 -16.55 -18.30
C ASN A 439 6.14 -17.41 -17.61
N LYS A 440 6.47 -17.94 -16.43
CA LYS A 440 5.60 -18.78 -15.62
C LYS A 440 5.37 -18.12 -14.26
N VAL A 441 4.10 -17.90 -13.90
CA VAL A 441 3.73 -17.27 -12.62
C VAL A 441 2.74 -18.17 -11.91
N PHE A 442 3.01 -18.46 -10.65
CA PHE A 442 2.08 -19.10 -9.72
C PHE A 442 1.46 -18.00 -8.86
N VAL A 443 0.14 -17.92 -8.81
CA VAL A 443 -0.58 -16.96 -7.97
C VAL A 443 -1.39 -17.72 -6.94
N ASP A 444 -1.10 -17.45 -5.67
CA ASP A 444 -1.99 -17.78 -4.56
C ASP A 444 -3.06 -16.68 -4.48
N PRO A 445 -4.33 -16.96 -4.86
CA PRO A 445 -5.37 -15.96 -4.85
C PRO A 445 -5.93 -15.68 -3.45
N GLU A 446 -5.48 -16.39 -2.41
CA GLU A 446 -5.89 -16.14 -1.04
C GLU A 446 -5.27 -14.85 -0.49
N THR A 447 -6.12 -13.99 0.05
CA THR A 447 -5.72 -12.69 0.59
C THR A 447 -6.42 -12.44 1.92
N TRP A 448 -6.08 -11.34 2.59
CA TRP A 448 -6.81 -10.91 3.79
C TRP A 448 -8.21 -10.35 3.48
N TYR A 449 -8.55 -10.15 2.21
CA TYR A 449 -9.88 -9.71 1.81
C TYR A 449 -10.86 -10.87 2.01
N LYS A 450 -11.78 -10.69 2.95
CA LYS A 450 -12.80 -11.69 3.28
C LYS A 450 -13.96 -11.72 2.28
N SER A 451 -14.05 -10.68 1.46
CA SER A 451 -15.07 -10.49 0.43
C SER A 451 -14.43 -9.86 -0.80
N PRO A 452 -14.92 -10.19 -2.03
CA PRO A 452 -14.52 -9.49 -3.23
C PRO A 452 -14.70 -7.98 -3.07
N CYS A 453 -13.67 -7.22 -3.39
CA CYS A 453 -13.66 -5.76 -3.38
C CYS A 453 -12.83 -5.24 -4.56
N ARG A 454 -12.93 -3.95 -4.85
CA ARG A 454 -12.12 -3.31 -5.91
C ARG A 454 -10.63 -3.53 -5.68
N ASP A 455 -10.16 -3.46 -4.43
CA ASP A 455 -8.76 -3.65 -4.10
C ASP A 455 -8.31 -5.10 -4.36
N TYR A 456 -9.15 -6.10 -4.04
CA TYR A 456 -8.90 -7.50 -4.36
C TYR A 456 -8.85 -7.73 -5.88
N LEU A 457 -9.79 -7.16 -6.63
CA LEU A 457 -9.77 -7.23 -8.09
C LEU A 457 -8.52 -6.59 -8.69
N SER A 458 -8.11 -5.43 -8.17
CA SER A 458 -6.89 -4.75 -8.60
C SER A 458 -5.65 -5.57 -8.24
N TRP A 459 -5.66 -6.22 -7.07
CA TRP A 459 -4.62 -7.14 -6.63
C TRP A 459 -4.48 -8.34 -7.57
N LEU A 460 -5.61 -9.00 -7.88
CA LEU A 460 -5.65 -10.18 -8.75
C LEU A 460 -5.29 -9.83 -10.20
N TYR A 461 -5.81 -8.71 -10.70
CA TYR A 461 -5.44 -8.16 -12.01
C TYR A 461 -3.94 -7.88 -12.09
N THR A 462 -3.37 -7.25 -11.06
CA THR A 462 -1.94 -6.98 -10.98
C THR A 462 -1.13 -8.28 -10.98
N ALA A 463 -1.52 -9.27 -10.19
CA ALA A 463 -0.83 -10.56 -10.06
C ALA A 463 -0.84 -11.34 -11.39
N ILE A 464 -1.99 -11.47 -12.04
CA ILE A 464 -2.15 -12.24 -13.29
C ILE A 464 -1.41 -11.57 -14.45
N THR A 465 -1.43 -10.23 -14.52
CA THR A 465 -0.73 -9.49 -15.57
C THR A 465 0.80 -9.56 -15.47
N ARG A 466 1.35 -10.19 -14.41
CA ARG A 466 2.79 -10.48 -14.32
C ARG A 466 3.20 -11.66 -15.22
N SER A 467 2.25 -12.49 -15.64
CA SER A 467 2.54 -13.66 -16.48
C SER A 467 2.67 -13.30 -17.96
N LYS A 468 3.71 -13.83 -18.62
CA LYS A 468 3.95 -13.68 -20.06
C LYS A 468 3.46 -14.87 -20.87
N GLN A 469 3.65 -16.10 -20.38
CA GLN A 469 3.36 -17.33 -21.13
C GLN A 469 2.33 -18.20 -20.42
N HIS A 470 2.50 -18.46 -19.12
CA HIS A 470 1.62 -19.35 -18.36
C HIS A 470 1.32 -18.84 -16.95
N LEU A 471 0.04 -18.83 -16.58
CA LEU A 471 -0.44 -18.57 -15.23
C LEU A 471 -0.87 -19.90 -14.58
N TYR A 472 -0.42 -20.13 -13.37
CA TYR A 472 -0.93 -21.17 -12.49
C TYR A 472 -1.64 -20.54 -11.30
N LEU A 473 -2.88 -20.92 -11.04
CA LEU A 473 -3.61 -20.52 -9.84
C LEU A 473 -3.54 -21.64 -8.80
N LEU A 474 -3.11 -21.30 -7.57
CA LEU A 474 -2.94 -22.26 -6.47
C LEU A 474 -4.24 -22.57 -5.72
N SER A 475 -5.39 -22.35 -6.35
CA SER A 475 -6.69 -22.62 -5.74
C SER A 475 -7.78 -22.70 -6.81
N ASP A 476 -8.60 -23.73 -6.72
CA ASP A 476 -9.78 -23.92 -7.57
C ASP A 476 -10.94 -22.97 -7.24
N ALA A 477 -10.81 -22.14 -6.19
CA ALA A 477 -11.85 -21.19 -5.77
C ALA A 477 -12.28 -20.24 -6.92
N LEU A 478 -11.39 -19.98 -7.87
CA LEU A 478 -11.63 -19.13 -9.04
C LEU A 478 -12.02 -19.90 -10.33
N HIS A 479 -11.98 -21.25 -10.33
CA HIS A 479 -12.21 -22.12 -11.50
C HIS A 479 -13.69 -22.23 -11.88
N LYS A 480 -14.56 -22.42 -10.88
CA LYS A 480 -16.01 -22.59 -11.06
C LYS A 480 -16.76 -21.75 -10.05
N SER A 481 -16.99 -20.46 -10.31
CA SER A 481 -17.92 -19.69 -9.46
C SER A 481 -19.39 -20.06 -9.74
N ASN A 482 -19.76 -21.33 -9.54
CA ASN A 482 -21.11 -21.71 -9.09
C ASN A 482 -21.16 -21.90 -7.57
N THR A 483 -20.07 -21.65 -6.86
CA THR A 483 -20.10 -21.44 -5.42
C THR A 483 -20.68 -20.05 -5.16
N ASN A 484 -21.93 -20.03 -4.70
CA ASN A 484 -22.47 -18.91 -3.93
C ASN A 484 -21.61 -18.78 -2.66
N ILE A 485 -20.49 -18.08 -2.79
CA ILE A 485 -19.74 -17.60 -1.65
C ILE A 485 -20.49 -16.39 -1.11
N THR A 486 -21.35 -16.63 -0.11
CA THR A 486 -21.97 -15.59 0.70
C THR A 486 -21.13 -15.43 1.98
N PHE A 487 -20.38 -14.33 2.09
CA PHE A 487 -19.59 -14.03 3.29
C PHE A 487 -20.03 -12.69 3.91
N ASN A 488 -20.32 -12.71 5.21
CA ASN A 488 -20.69 -11.55 6.02
C ASN A 488 -19.44 -10.98 6.72
N GLU A 489 -19.14 -9.70 6.50
CA GLU A 489 -18.08 -8.97 7.21
C GLU A 489 -18.55 -8.47 8.60
N THR A 490 -17.67 -8.51 9.60
CA THR A 490 -17.84 -7.77 10.86
C THR A 490 -16.74 -6.72 11.01
N VAL A 491 -17.14 -5.44 11.10
CA VAL A 491 -16.28 -4.27 11.29
C VAL A 491 -16.08 -4.01 12.80
N PRO A 492 -14.86 -3.69 13.29
CA PRO A 492 -14.64 -3.36 14.70
C PRO A 492 -15.42 -2.09 15.13
N SER A 493 -16.04 -2.13 16.31
CA SER A 493 -16.96 -1.10 16.82
C SER A 493 -16.23 0.15 17.35
N LEU A 494 -16.86 1.33 17.23
CA LEU A 494 -16.30 2.64 17.62
C LEU A 494 -16.88 3.13 18.96
N ILE A 495 -16.10 3.89 19.73
CA ILE A 495 -16.54 4.66 20.90
C ILE A 495 -16.27 6.13 20.60
N LEU A 496 -17.33 6.95 20.69
CA LEU A 496 -17.24 8.38 20.43
C LEU A 496 -17.03 9.15 21.74
N VAL A 497 -16.12 10.12 21.70
CA VAL A 497 -15.83 11.07 22.77
C VAL A 497 -16.20 12.48 22.31
N ASP A 498 -16.44 13.33 23.30
CA ASP A 498 -16.93 14.71 23.19
C ASP A 498 -16.27 15.55 22.07
N HIS A 499 -17.09 16.34 21.39
CA HIS A 499 -16.74 17.13 20.20
C HIS A 499 -15.63 18.14 20.45
N ASP A 500 -15.63 18.78 21.62
CA ASP A 500 -14.71 19.89 21.93
C ASP A 500 -13.23 19.45 22.05
N LEU A 501 -12.97 18.15 21.89
CA LEU A 501 -11.65 17.54 21.96
C LEU A 501 -10.93 17.45 20.60
N GLN A 502 -11.43 18.09 19.55
CA GLN A 502 -10.81 18.05 18.20
C GLN A 502 -9.34 18.50 18.20
N ASN A 503 -8.95 19.36 19.15
CA ASN A 503 -7.59 19.88 19.28
C ASN A 503 -6.72 19.12 20.30
N PHE A 504 -7.23 18.05 20.90
CA PHE A 504 -6.51 17.26 21.88
C PHE A 504 -5.68 16.15 21.23
N THR A 505 -4.55 15.81 21.85
CA THR A 505 -3.71 14.74 21.34
C THR A 505 -4.42 13.38 21.46
N PRO A 506 -4.14 12.40 20.57
CA PRO A 506 -4.76 11.08 20.65
C PRO A 506 -4.67 10.41 22.05
N PRO A 507 -3.55 10.51 22.80
CA PRO A 507 -3.48 10.03 24.18
C PRO A 507 -4.49 10.67 25.14
N ASP A 508 -4.88 11.93 24.94
CA ASP A 508 -5.89 12.59 25.78
C ASP A 508 -7.31 12.12 25.44
N LEU A 509 -7.55 11.78 24.17
CA LEU A 509 -8.80 11.18 23.71
C LEU A 509 -9.08 9.84 24.38
N ILE A 510 -8.07 8.98 24.45
CA ILE A 510 -8.23 7.63 25.03
C ILE A 510 -8.36 7.68 26.55
N LYS A 511 -7.64 8.60 27.21
CA LYS A 511 -7.80 8.87 28.65
C LYS A 511 -9.24 9.26 28.97
N LYS A 512 -9.75 10.30 28.32
CA LYS A 512 -11.12 10.81 28.58
C LYS A 512 -12.15 9.75 28.19
N GLY A 513 -11.98 9.07 27.06
CA GLY A 513 -12.89 8.00 26.63
C GLY A 513 -12.94 6.80 27.58
N ILE A 514 -11.80 6.35 28.10
CA ILE A 514 -11.75 5.27 29.09
C ILE A 514 -12.32 5.74 30.43
N SER A 515 -12.01 6.97 30.85
CA SER A 515 -12.59 7.57 32.07
C SER A 515 -14.11 7.64 32.02
N GLU A 516 -14.67 8.13 30.92
CA GLU A 516 -16.11 8.25 30.72
C GLU A 516 -16.78 6.87 30.59
N PHE A 517 -16.15 5.94 29.87
CA PHE A 517 -16.68 4.59 29.73
C PHE A 517 -16.71 3.85 31.08
N LEU A 518 -15.62 3.88 31.84
CA LEU A 518 -15.55 3.26 33.17
C LEU A 518 -16.51 3.96 34.15
N GLY A 519 -16.58 5.29 34.12
CA GLY A 519 -17.52 6.08 34.91
C GLY A 519 -18.98 5.73 34.62
N LYS A 520 -19.37 5.64 33.35
CA LYS A 520 -20.73 5.20 32.94
C LYS A 520 -21.08 3.79 33.40
N ASN A 521 -20.07 2.94 33.60
CA ASN A 521 -20.24 1.58 34.12
C ASN A 521 -20.06 1.50 35.65
N GLY A 522 -19.97 2.64 36.35
CA GLY A 522 -19.96 2.71 37.81
C GLY A 522 -18.60 2.51 38.47
N PHE A 523 -17.50 2.71 37.74
CA PHE A 523 -16.14 2.66 38.27
C PHE A 523 -15.55 4.06 38.40
N ARG A 524 -14.84 4.32 39.50
CA ARG A 524 -14.15 5.60 39.71
C ARG A 524 -12.69 5.48 39.28
N VAL A 525 -12.30 6.25 38.27
CA VAL A 525 -10.89 6.35 37.86
C VAL A 525 -10.19 7.40 38.72
N VAL A 526 -9.09 7.02 39.35
CA VAL A 526 -8.31 7.86 40.28
C VAL A 526 -7.19 8.59 39.54
N GLY A 527 -6.56 7.93 38.57
CA GLY A 527 -5.45 8.50 37.84
C GLY A 527 -5.01 7.68 36.62
N PHE A 528 -4.18 8.31 35.78
CA PHE A 528 -3.62 7.71 34.57
C PHE A 528 -2.10 7.87 34.54
N ASN A 529 -1.39 6.87 34.04
CA ASN A 529 0.01 6.96 33.66
C ASN A 529 0.16 6.44 32.21
N LEU A 530 0.62 7.31 31.31
CA LEU A 530 0.73 7.03 29.87
C LEU A 530 2.13 6.57 29.50
N MET A 531 2.18 5.56 28.65
CA MET A 531 3.37 5.09 27.93
C MET A 531 2.99 4.89 26.45
N SER A 532 3.97 4.75 25.55
CA SER A 532 3.69 4.49 24.13
C SER A 532 2.80 3.26 23.98
N TYR A 533 1.60 3.44 23.40
CA TYR A 533 0.62 2.37 23.12
C TYR A 533 0.13 1.59 24.35
N ARG A 534 0.38 2.09 25.56
CA ARG A 534 -0.06 1.49 26.83
C ARG A 534 -0.44 2.59 27.82
N MET A 535 -1.61 2.45 28.44
CA MET A 535 -2.07 3.34 29.48
C MET A 535 -2.37 2.55 30.74
N ARG A 536 -1.73 2.92 31.84
CA ARG A 536 -2.05 2.41 33.17
C ARG A 536 -3.15 3.27 33.78
N VAL A 537 -4.21 2.62 34.25
CA VAL A 537 -5.37 3.24 34.89
C VAL A 537 -5.46 2.73 36.32
N GLU A 538 -5.58 3.66 37.27
CA GLU A 538 -5.91 3.34 38.66
C GLU A 538 -7.40 3.49 38.89
N ILE A 539 -8.04 2.42 39.38
CA ILE A 539 -9.49 2.30 39.49
C ILE A 539 -9.83 1.94 40.93
N ASP A 540 -10.63 2.80 41.57
CA ASP A 540 -11.11 2.59 42.93
C ASP A 540 -12.34 1.69 42.91
N LEU A 541 -12.27 0.59 43.63
CA LEU A 541 -13.41 -0.27 43.96
C LEU A 541 -13.78 0.01 45.42
N THR A 542 -15.02 -0.31 45.81
CA THR A 542 -15.61 0.06 47.11
C THR A 542 -14.71 -0.18 48.33
N ASP A 543 -13.83 -1.20 48.28
CA ASP A 543 -12.95 -1.61 49.37
C ASP A 543 -11.44 -1.70 49.00
N ILE A 544 -11.06 -1.54 47.72
CA ILE A 544 -9.67 -1.70 47.22
C ILE A 544 -9.38 -0.84 45.97
N SER A 545 -8.14 -0.37 45.81
CA SER A 545 -7.66 0.21 44.53
C SER A 545 -7.00 -0.85 43.64
N VAL A 546 -7.32 -0.83 42.34
CA VAL A 546 -6.81 -1.78 41.34
C VAL A 546 -6.13 -1.06 40.20
N LEU A 547 -4.93 -1.53 39.82
CA LEU A 547 -4.20 -1.03 38.65
C LEU A 547 -4.46 -1.93 37.43
N ALA A 548 -4.84 -1.32 36.31
CA ALA A 548 -5.03 -2.00 35.04
C ALA A 548 -4.20 -1.33 33.93
N ASP A 549 -3.45 -2.13 33.17
CA ASP A 549 -2.78 -1.69 31.95
C ASP A 549 -3.67 -1.97 30.75
N ILE A 550 -3.95 -0.94 29.95
CA ILE A 550 -4.74 -1.00 28.72
C ILE A 550 -3.81 -0.72 27.53
N ILE A 551 -3.73 -1.64 26.58
CA ILE A 551 -2.84 -1.58 25.42
C ILE A 551 -3.67 -1.21 24.19
N TYR A 552 -3.19 -0.27 23.37
CA TYR A 552 -3.88 0.24 22.19
C TYR A 552 -2.92 0.53 21.03
N ASN A 553 -3.38 0.52 19.79
CA ASN A 553 -2.53 0.73 18.60
C ASN A 553 -2.57 2.18 18.06
N GLY A 554 -1.83 2.47 16.99
CA GLY A 554 -1.80 3.78 16.30
C GLY A 554 -3.12 4.27 15.71
N GLN A 555 -4.17 3.44 15.73
CA GLN A 555 -5.53 3.81 15.34
C GLN A 555 -6.46 3.98 16.55
N MET A 556 -5.91 4.07 17.77
CA MET A 556 -6.67 4.20 19.02
C MET A 556 -7.55 2.99 19.35
N ARG A 557 -7.24 1.82 18.76
CA ARG A 557 -7.92 0.55 19.03
C ARG A 557 -7.34 -0.11 20.28
N ILE A 558 -8.16 -0.44 21.27
CA ILE A 558 -7.69 -1.26 22.40
C ILE A 558 -7.49 -2.69 21.93
N THR A 559 -6.26 -3.19 22.02
CA THR A 559 -5.91 -4.53 21.57
C THR A 559 -5.99 -5.54 22.71
N SER A 560 -5.68 -5.12 23.93
CA SER A 560 -5.67 -5.97 25.13
C SER A 560 -5.61 -5.13 26.41
N TYR A 561 -5.84 -5.77 27.56
CA TYR A 561 -5.58 -5.19 28.87
C TYR A 561 -5.10 -6.27 29.86
N SER A 562 -4.49 -5.87 30.98
CA SER A 562 -4.03 -6.76 32.05
C SER A 562 -4.15 -6.08 33.42
N PHE A 563 -4.53 -6.83 34.45
CA PHE A 563 -4.56 -6.34 35.84
C PHE A 563 -3.23 -6.55 36.54
N ILE A 564 -2.91 -5.63 37.46
CA ILE A 564 -1.78 -5.73 38.37
C ILE A 564 -2.36 -5.82 39.78
N THR A 565 -2.86 -7.00 40.15
CA THR A 565 -3.46 -7.27 41.46
C THR A 565 -2.56 -8.19 42.28
N PRO A 566 -2.46 -8.01 43.62
CA PRO A 566 -1.82 -8.97 44.50
C PRO A 566 -2.49 -10.35 44.41
N ILE A 567 -1.69 -11.41 44.50
CA ILE A 567 -2.13 -12.81 44.36
C ILE A 567 -3.22 -13.11 45.40
N GLY A 568 -4.37 -13.67 44.95
CA GLY A 568 -5.48 -14.11 45.80
C GLY A 568 -6.74 -13.24 45.79
N LEU A 569 -6.70 -12.05 45.17
CA LEU A 569 -7.85 -11.13 45.09
C LEU A 569 -8.68 -11.26 43.79
N GLU A 570 -8.26 -12.11 42.86
CA GLU A 570 -8.85 -12.26 41.52
C GLU A 570 -10.32 -12.72 41.51
N ASN A 571 -10.79 -13.28 42.62
CA ASN A 571 -12.15 -13.79 42.78
C ASN A 571 -13.14 -12.78 43.36
N LEU A 572 -12.70 -11.58 43.74
CA LEU A 572 -13.59 -10.53 44.22
C LEU A 572 -14.58 -10.10 43.12
N ALA A 573 -15.85 -9.96 43.51
CA ALA A 573 -16.93 -9.61 42.59
C ALA A 573 -16.67 -8.30 41.83
N GLY A 574 -16.01 -7.32 42.47
CA GLY A 574 -15.63 -6.06 41.84
C GLY A 574 -14.62 -6.22 40.70
N ILE A 575 -13.61 -7.08 40.85
CA ILE A 575 -12.59 -7.34 39.81
C ILE A 575 -13.20 -8.11 38.64
N LYS A 576 -14.08 -9.08 38.91
CA LYS A 576 -14.82 -9.80 37.84
C LYS A 576 -15.67 -8.87 36.99
N ARG A 577 -16.45 -7.99 37.65
CA ARG A 577 -17.27 -6.98 36.96
C ARG A 577 -16.41 -6.00 36.15
N LEU A 578 -15.26 -5.59 36.69
CA LEU A 578 -14.34 -4.70 35.98
C LEU A 578 -13.73 -5.39 34.74
N LYS A 579 -13.39 -6.67 34.84
CA LYS A 579 -12.89 -7.48 33.71
C LYS A 579 -13.91 -7.55 32.58
N GLU A 580 -15.15 -7.91 32.89
CA GLU A 580 -16.24 -7.95 31.91
C GLU A 580 -16.46 -6.59 31.24
N THR A 581 -16.32 -5.51 32.00
CA THR A 581 -16.44 -4.13 31.50
C THR A 581 -15.29 -3.77 30.55
N LEU A 582 -14.05 -4.12 30.88
CA LEU A 582 -12.90 -3.88 30.02
C LEU A 582 -12.85 -4.80 28.79
N ASP A 583 -13.41 -6.01 28.86
CA ASP A 583 -13.55 -6.89 27.70
C ASP A 583 -14.41 -6.26 26.60
N VAL A 584 -15.42 -5.47 26.98
CA VAL A 584 -16.25 -4.71 26.04
C VAL A 584 -15.43 -3.66 25.27
N LEU A 585 -14.33 -3.16 25.83
CA LEU A 585 -13.45 -2.22 25.18
C LEU A 585 -12.48 -2.88 24.19
N LYS A 586 -12.26 -4.20 24.30
CA LYS A 586 -11.35 -4.92 23.41
C LYS A 586 -11.82 -4.81 21.97
N ASN A 587 -10.90 -4.46 21.08
CA ASN A 587 -11.10 -4.17 19.67
C ASN A 587 -11.93 -2.92 19.34
N LYS A 588 -12.31 -2.11 20.32
CA LYS A 588 -12.98 -0.82 20.07
C LYS A 588 -12.00 0.30 19.81
N ILE A 589 -12.42 1.26 18.99
CA ILE A 589 -11.62 2.42 18.57
C ILE A 589 -12.25 3.71 19.13
N PHE A 590 -11.47 4.59 19.77
CA PHE A 590 -11.94 5.90 20.25
C PHE A 590 -11.80 7.00 19.18
N ARG A 591 -12.83 7.85 19.00
CA ARG A 591 -12.83 9.01 18.06
C ARG A 591 -13.68 10.20 18.56
N VAL A 592 -13.40 11.41 18.07
CA VAL A 592 -14.15 12.64 18.38
C VAL A 592 -15.44 12.72 17.57
N ALA A 593 -16.54 13.19 18.18
CA ALA A 593 -17.80 13.48 17.50
C ALA A 593 -17.70 14.74 16.60
N PRO A 594 -18.49 14.91 15.53
CA PRO A 594 -18.57 16.12 14.67
C PRO A 594 -19.68 17.12 15.08
N ALA A 595 -19.53 18.43 14.79
CA ALA A 595 -20.38 19.53 15.27
C ALA A 595 -21.56 19.85 14.32
N PRO A 596 -22.63 20.50 14.82
CA PRO A 596 -23.79 20.86 14.00
C PRO A 596 -23.57 22.21 13.29
N ASP A 597 -23.78 22.20 11.97
CA ASP A 597 -24.03 23.32 11.04
C ASP A 597 -22.85 24.16 10.49
N LEU A 598 -22.41 23.81 9.27
CA LEU A 598 -22.04 24.73 8.16
C LEU A 598 -21.82 23.91 6.87
N ILE A 599 -22.50 24.31 5.79
CA ILE A 599 -22.29 23.83 4.40
C ILE A 599 -21.21 24.72 3.77
N GLU A 600 -20.01 24.19 3.51
CA GLU A 600 -19.14 24.39 2.33
C GLU A 600 -17.69 23.92 2.55
N SER A 601 -17.13 23.33 1.49
CA SER A 601 -15.71 23.06 1.20
C SER A 601 -14.91 22.07 2.08
N GLY A 602 -14.38 21.03 1.43
CA GLY A 602 -13.37 20.11 1.98
C GLY A 602 -13.80 18.64 2.02
N THR A 603 -13.27 17.84 1.11
CA THR A 603 -13.30 16.35 1.12
C THR A 603 -12.55 15.79 2.35
N PRO A 604 -12.87 14.58 2.89
CA PRO A 604 -12.86 13.33 2.11
C PRO A 604 -13.84 12.17 2.47
N THR A 605 -14.30 11.53 1.39
CA THR A 605 -14.58 10.09 1.14
C THR A 605 -15.77 9.37 1.82
N GLU A 606 -16.78 9.08 0.99
CA GLU A 606 -17.88 8.11 1.18
C GLU A 606 -17.45 6.64 0.94
N PRO A 607 -18.18 5.66 1.46
CA PRO A 607 -18.28 4.32 0.88
C PRO A 607 -19.60 4.13 0.12
N ALA A 608 -19.45 3.46 -1.02
CA ALA A 608 -20.51 2.95 -1.87
C ALA A 608 -21.47 1.99 -1.15
N ILE A 609 -22.76 2.07 -1.48
CA ILE A 609 -23.78 1.07 -1.16
C ILE A 609 -24.42 0.62 -2.49
N SER A 610 -25.10 -0.52 -2.44
CA SER A 610 -24.85 -1.68 -3.28
C SER A 610 -25.91 -1.85 -4.37
N ILE A 611 -25.50 -2.28 -5.57
CA ILE A 611 -26.36 -2.73 -6.69
C ILE A 611 -27.46 -3.71 -6.21
N THR A 612 -27.26 -4.41 -5.09
CA THR A 612 -28.22 -5.34 -4.48
C THR A 612 -29.45 -4.68 -3.86
N LEU A 613 -29.35 -3.44 -3.37
CA LEU A 613 -30.48 -2.75 -2.74
C LEU A 613 -31.41 -2.13 -3.77
N LEU A 614 -30.85 -1.51 -4.82
CA LEU A 614 -31.60 -0.99 -5.96
C LEU A 614 -32.40 -2.11 -6.66
N GLN A 615 -31.82 -3.29 -6.85
CA GLN A 615 -32.54 -4.44 -7.42
C GLN A 615 -33.71 -4.90 -6.52
N ARG A 616 -33.52 -4.97 -5.19
CA ARG A 616 -34.61 -5.33 -4.26
C ARG A 616 -35.73 -4.29 -4.24
N ILE A 617 -35.40 -3.01 -4.30
CA ILE A 617 -36.40 -1.94 -4.34
C ILE A 617 -37.17 -1.97 -5.67
N ASN A 618 -36.49 -2.25 -6.79
CA ASN A 618 -37.13 -2.38 -8.09
C ASN A 618 -38.09 -3.59 -8.14
N ASP A 619 -37.66 -4.75 -7.64
CA ASP A 619 -38.49 -5.97 -7.58
C ASP A 619 -39.73 -5.81 -6.68
N ILE A 620 -39.62 -5.05 -5.59
CA ILE A 620 -40.75 -4.74 -4.70
C ILE A 620 -41.71 -3.76 -5.38
N SER A 621 -41.18 -2.78 -6.10
CA SER A 621 -41.99 -1.75 -6.78
C SER A 621 -42.81 -2.34 -7.94
N GLU A 622 -42.22 -3.22 -8.75
CA GLU A 622 -42.92 -3.87 -9.88
C GLU A 622 -44.08 -4.77 -9.41
N GLY A 623 -43.99 -5.34 -8.21
CA GLY A 623 -45.04 -6.18 -7.61
C GLY A 623 -46.35 -5.44 -7.27
N VAL A 624 -46.34 -4.10 -7.30
CA VAL A 624 -47.52 -3.23 -7.05
C VAL A 624 -47.75 -2.23 -8.21
N ASP A 625 -47.32 -2.61 -9.42
CA ASP A 625 -47.47 -1.79 -10.65
C ASP A 625 -46.77 -0.41 -10.59
N ALA A 626 -45.72 -0.28 -9.76
CA ALA A 626 -44.88 0.91 -9.62
C ALA A 626 -43.46 0.66 -10.14
N ARG A 627 -42.68 1.73 -10.39
CA ARG A 627 -41.27 1.63 -10.81
C ARG A 627 -40.39 2.65 -10.10
N VAL A 628 -39.12 2.31 -9.91
CA VAL A 628 -38.10 3.28 -9.48
C VAL A 628 -37.76 4.17 -10.68
N SER A 629 -38.13 5.46 -10.63
CA SER A 629 -37.91 6.43 -11.70
C SER A 629 -36.62 7.24 -11.56
N GLY A 630 -35.96 7.22 -10.39
CA GLY A 630 -34.71 7.95 -10.13
C GLY A 630 -33.96 7.49 -8.87
N LEU A 631 -32.64 7.69 -8.82
CA LEU A 631 -31.75 7.42 -7.67
C LEU A 631 -30.69 8.52 -7.52
N SER A 632 -30.52 9.06 -6.31
CA SER A 632 -29.48 10.06 -5.97
C SER A 632 -28.65 9.64 -4.76
N HIS A 633 -27.33 9.86 -4.79
CA HIS A 633 -26.39 9.53 -3.70
C HIS A 633 -25.91 10.79 -2.97
N PHE A 634 -25.93 10.73 -1.64
CA PHE A 634 -25.43 11.75 -0.72
C PHE A 634 -24.55 11.08 0.35
N PRO A 635 -23.70 11.82 1.10
CA PRO A 635 -22.86 11.22 2.13
C PRO A 635 -23.70 10.48 3.16
N TRP A 636 -23.60 9.15 3.14
CA TRP A 636 -24.35 8.24 4.02
C TRP A 636 -25.88 8.27 3.80
N ARG A 637 -26.37 8.62 2.60
CA ARG A 637 -27.81 8.57 2.27
C ARG A 637 -28.02 8.33 0.78
N GLU A 638 -29.02 7.51 0.43
CA GLU A 638 -29.51 7.34 -0.94
C GLU A 638 -30.99 7.68 -0.98
N ARG A 639 -31.40 8.36 -2.04
CA ARG A 639 -32.80 8.72 -2.30
C ARG A 639 -33.29 8.00 -3.53
N TYR A 640 -34.39 7.25 -3.40
CA TYR A 640 -35.07 6.56 -4.49
C TYR A 640 -36.39 7.25 -4.79
N GLU A 641 -36.67 7.56 -6.06
CA GLU A 641 -37.96 8.08 -6.52
C GLU A 641 -38.79 6.93 -7.08
N ILE A 642 -40.01 6.74 -6.56
CA ILE A 642 -40.90 5.64 -6.94
C ILE A 642 -42.22 6.23 -7.48
N ALA A 643 -42.60 5.84 -8.69
CA ALA A 643 -43.73 6.43 -9.41
C ALA A 643 -44.67 5.39 -10.05
N THR A 644 -45.95 5.74 -10.10
CA THR A 644 -46.99 5.12 -10.96
C THR A 644 -47.52 6.17 -11.94
N LYS A 645 -48.58 5.86 -12.72
CA LYS A 645 -49.21 6.86 -13.61
C LYS A 645 -49.85 8.03 -12.85
N GLU A 646 -50.23 7.85 -11.57
CA GLU A 646 -51.01 8.83 -10.80
C GLU A 646 -50.38 9.21 -9.45
N ASN A 647 -49.31 8.54 -9.00
CA ASN A 647 -48.69 8.75 -7.67
C ASN A 647 -47.15 8.85 -7.77
N LEU A 648 -46.55 9.65 -6.89
CA LEU A 648 -45.09 9.86 -6.79
C LEU A 648 -44.65 9.98 -5.32
N MET A 649 -43.60 9.26 -4.95
CA MET A 649 -43.00 9.36 -3.61
C MET A 649 -41.49 9.24 -3.65
N THR A 650 -40.84 9.77 -2.61
CA THR A 650 -39.42 9.57 -2.35
C THR A 650 -39.18 8.65 -1.16
N LEU A 651 -38.18 7.79 -1.29
CA LEU A 651 -37.73 6.85 -0.29
C LEU A 651 -36.27 7.17 0.02
N ASP A 652 -36.03 7.79 1.17
CA ASP A 652 -34.71 8.12 1.67
C ASP A 652 -34.20 7.01 2.57
N ILE A 653 -33.17 6.32 2.10
CA ILE A 653 -32.47 5.32 2.88
C ILE A 653 -31.16 5.94 3.34
N SER A 654 -31.12 6.30 4.62
CA SER A 654 -29.89 6.80 5.24
C SER A 654 -29.10 5.63 5.79
N TYR A 655 -27.80 5.66 5.61
CA TYR A 655 -26.90 4.59 5.96
C TYR A 655 -25.97 5.01 7.08
N LYS A 656 -25.52 4.03 7.87
CA LYS A 656 -24.41 4.25 8.78
C LYS A 656 -23.08 4.23 8.03
N LYS A 657 -22.01 4.59 8.75
CA LYS A 657 -20.62 4.62 8.27
C LYS A 657 -20.11 3.31 7.62
N ASN A 658 -20.87 2.23 7.81
CA ASN A 658 -20.62 0.84 7.43
C ASN A 658 -21.62 0.31 6.38
N GLY A 659 -22.44 1.16 5.76
CA GLY A 659 -23.34 0.78 4.68
C GLY A 659 -24.68 0.15 5.09
N THR A 660 -24.98 0.03 6.39
CA THR A 660 -26.28 -0.51 6.85
C THR A 660 -27.38 0.56 6.72
N PRO A 661 -28.52 0.28 6.07
CA PRO A 661 -29.66 1.19 6.06
C PRO A 661 -30.15 1.34 7.50
N THR A 662 -30.34 2.58 7.92
CA THR A 662 -30.59 2.95 9.32
C THR A 662 -31.81 3.81 9.52
N LEU A 663 -32.20 4.53 8.49
CA LEU A 663 -33.43 5.27 8.48
C LEU A 663 -34.02 5.13 7.09
N ILE A 664 -35.26 4.65 7.01
CA ILE A 664 -36.04 4.58 5.79
C ILE A 664 -37.16 5.60 5.96
N GLU A 665 -36.96 6.79 5.41
CA GLU A 665 -37.94 7.86 5.38
C GLU A 665 -38.74 7.76 4.08
N VAL A 666 -40.06 7.67 4.21
CA VAL A 666 -40.98 7.63 3.07
C VAL A 666 -41.74 8.95 3.04
N ASN A 667 -41.53 9.73 1.99
CA ASN A 667 -42.12 11.05 1.84
C ASN A 667 -43.02 11.07 0.60
N PRO A 668 -44.34 11.16 0.75
CA PRO A 668 -45.24 11.33 -0.40
C PRO A 668 -45.07 12.71 -1.03
N GLU A 669 -45.08 12.78 -2.36
CA GLU A 669 -45.06 14.04 -3.08
C GLU A 669 -46.42 14.36 -3.68
N GLY A 670 -46.83 15.62 -3.59
CA GLY A 670 -48.09 16.11 -4.18
C GLY A 670 -49.34 15.41 -3.64
N SER A 671 -50.27 15.06 -4.52
CA SER A 671 -51.56 14.42 -4.22
C SER A 671 -51.50 12.88 -4.24
N THR A 672 -50.42 12.31 -3.72
CA THR A 672 -50.20 10.86 -3.67
C THR A 672 -51.10 10.19 -2.63
N SER A 673 -51.68 9.04 -2.97
CA SER A 673 -52.66 8.36 -2.10
C SER A 673 -52.03 7.68 -0.88
N ASP A 674 -52.65 7.84 0.28
CA ASP A 674 -52.18 7.27 1.56
C ASP A 674 -52.16 5.73 1.57
N GLU A 675 -53.02 5.09 0.78
CA GLU A 675 -53.08 3.64 0.63
C GLU A 675 -51.83 3.10 -0.09
N PHE A 676 -51.42 3.76 -1.19
CA PHE A 676 -50.23 3.39 -1.96
C PHE A 676 -48.94 3.52 -1.14
N VAL A 677 -48.81 4.62 -0.38
CA VAL A 677 -47.65 4.86 0.50
C VAL A 677 -47.54 3.78 1.58
N LYS A 678 -48.66 3.40 2.21
CA LYS A 678 -48.68 2.35 3.24
C LYS A 678 -48.33 0.98 2.67
N GLU A 679 -48.82 0.66 1.48
CA GLU A 679 -48.57 -0.63 0.84
C GLU A 679 -47.08 -0.81 0.50
N ILE A 680 -46.48 0.14 -0.24
CA ILE A 680 -45.04 0.16 -0.57
C ILE A 680 -44.18 0.12 0.70
N SER A 681 -44.46 1.00 1.68
CA SER A 681 -43.67 1.08 2.91
C SER A 681 -43.66 -0.25 3.67
N SER A 682 -44.81 -0.93 3.74
CA SER A 682 -44.93 -2.21 4.43
C SER A 682 -44.16 -3.34 3.75
N LEU A 683 -44.08 -3.33 2.41
CA LEU A 683 -43.37 -4.33 1.62
C LEU A 683 -41.86 -4.11 1.68
N ILE A 684 -41.42 -2.85 1.65
CA ILE A 684 -40.02 -2.45 1.76
C ILE A 684 -39.47 -2.80 3.15
N LEU A 685 -40.16 -2.40 4.23
CA LEU A 685 -39.75 -2.70 5.62
C LEU A 685 -39.74 -4.19 5.98
N LYS A 686 -40.46 -5.03 5.23
CA LYS A 686 -40.46 -6.50 5.42
C LYS A 686 -39.30 -7.20 4.71
N LYS A 687 -38.74 -6.60 3.66
CA LYS A 687 -37.80 -7.25 2.73
C LYS A 687 -36.41 -6.61 2.68
N ILE A 688 -36.28 -5.36 3.11
CA ILE A 688 -35.01 -4.65 3.35
C ILE A 688 -34.74 -4.68 4.85
#